data_AF-A0A7S3JJL2-F1
#
_entry.id   AF-A0A7S3JJL2-F1
#
_cell.length_a   1.000
_cell.length_b   1.000
_cell.length_c   1.000
_cell.angle_alpha   90.00
_cell.angle_beta   90.00
_cell.angle_gamma   90.00
#
_symmetry.space_group_name_H-M   'P 1'
#
loop_
_entity.id
_entity.type
_entity.pdbx_description
1 polymer ?
#
loop_
_entity_poly.entity_id
_entity_poly.type
_entity_poly.pdbx_seq_one_letter_code
_entity_poly.pdbx_strand_id
1 'polypeptide(L)'
;MEQMKLWDKIEKNKVQKNLDKNASTGYIDRYLSFYKKLTKDIENFPQQYPSYFIIIDFTNVKQKCMEKNEEWLEMLGDKLKQMATSNINEITEEIEEHHKFLKINPGNNESLATLLGIINSIQDMSMEMEFRIIDVQEQFRILKMYGFQVEPELHKKAENLGNEWNNLIYQAKKTDFESLQRKETFAKITQKEVLLFIEEIKRAYEKYVEEGPGTDGVSLDRGLELLEASKEQVAQFNKIREQKVRAEKLFDLPISKYDELIKMEEMNKKTYDLIYSIYKDHQNQVKEWSLKPWSKLDSQELTKGADDFEKRVRRLPSKNPGIEQLPPYIKLKKTVTGFKDSVPLIDRLKAPSIQERHWEKIIAQTRPDLGEINLKTITLSKVFELELQNYQDVVDEVLTEANAEEKNERNLRQIEQTWKTQQFEVVKYSKGNEERGWAIKSPDDIRAALEDNILNLQNIASSKFVRAFSKRVKKWEKDLNMINDVIDIWLIVQRKWMYLESIFNGSGDIRQQLNEEAKKFDRINTTYRKKIMENVAKKPNVYACCVASEGGSRLTELRNISTELDKCQKSLTNYLESKRNSFARFYFISSDDLLFILGSSNPKTIQPHLLKLFDNCKLLNFTKGDKVIAGMTSDEGESFEFEVPQKPEGAVEDWMTRVEDEMKNTLHVIAKKGIMFYAKEKRTKWITEQLGMITLVGTQVWWTFSVEDVFKRVGEGDKHAMKAELTKQSDDLNDLIAMVRTDLDDNTRRKINMLIILDVHARDIVDRFVRDSILSEKEFDWESQLRFLWDRKKDDILIRQCTGVFDFCYEYLGLSSRLVITPLTDRCVMTLTTALSFYLGGAPAGPAGTGKTETVKDLSKSLAIRCVVTNC
;
A
#
# COMPACT_ATOMS: atom_id res chain seq x y z
N MET A 1 33.08 40.39 66.54
CA MET A 1 32.10 41.02 65.62
C MET A 1 31.50 40.05 64.60
N GLU A 2 32.21 39.04 64.08
CA GLU A 2 31.57 37.99 63.24
C GLU A 2 30.54 37.12 63.96
N GLN A 3 30.59 36.99 65.30
CA GLN A 3 29.55 36.34 66.09
C GLN A 3 28.33 37.24 66.39
N MET A 4 28.38 38.53 66.04
CA MET A 4 27.46 39.52 66.60
C MET A 4 26.20 39.76 65.77
N LYS A 5 26.14 39.30 64.51
CA LYS A 5 24.94 39.22 63.64
C LYS A 5 23.92 40.38 63.72
N LEU A 6 24.33 41.57 64.16
CA LEU A 6 23.50 42.76 64.35
C LEU A 6 22.81 43.19 63.04
N TRP A 7 23.43 42.88 61.90
CA TRP A 7 22.94 43.15 60.55
C TRP A 7 22.43 41.89 59.82
N ASP A 8 22.42 40.71 60.46
CA ASP A 8 21.88 39.48 59.88
C ASP A 8 20.34 39.56 59.83
N LYS A 9 19.83 39.89 58.64
CA LYS A 9 18.39 39.97 58.38
C LYS A 9 17.70 38.62 58.57
N ILE A 10 18.38 37.50 58.36
CA ILE A 10 17.80 36.16 58.54
C ILE A 10 17.61 35.90 60.03
N GLU A 11 18.59 36.24 60.86
CA GLU A 11 18.47 36.10 62.31
C GLU A 11 17.45 37.09 62.89
N LYS A 12 17.42 38.35 62.43
CA LYS A 12 16.37 39.32 62.78
C LYS A 12 14.98 38.80 62.44
N ASN A 13 14.79 38.28 61.23
CA ASN A 13 13.51 37.69 60.84
C ASN A 13 13.16 36.41 61.62
N LYS A 14 14.14 35.60 62.04
CA LYS A 14 13.90 34.41 62.87
C LYS A 14 13.47 34.79 64.28
N VAL A 15 14.16 35.75 64.90
CA VAL A 15 13.79 36.26 66.22
C VAL A 15 12.42 36.93 66.15
N GLN A 16 12.17 37.79 65.15
CA GLN A 16 10.86 38.41 64.94
C GLN A 16 9.74 37.37 64.74
N LYS A 17 9.95 36.35 63.88
CA LYS A 17 8.99 35.27 63.69
C LYS A 17 8.72 34.47 64.95
N ASN A 18 9.73 34.28 65.81
CA ASN A 18 9.54 33.59 67.08
C ASN A 18 8.79 34.46 68.09
N LEU A 19 9.07 35.77 68.11
CA LEU A 19 8.32 36.75 68.89
C LEU A 19 6.84 36.81 68.45
N ASP A 20 6.57 36.70 67.16
CA ASP A 20 5.21 36.63 66.60
C ASP A 20 4.50 35.29 66.87
N LYS A 21 5.27 34.24 67.19
CA LYS A 21 4.77 32.88 67.52
C LYS A 21 4.71 32.61 69.03
N ASN A 22 4.39 33.62 69.84
CA ASN A 22 4.29 33.54 71.30
C ASN A 22 5.58 33.02 71.96
N ALA A 23 6.67 33.77 71.82
CA ALA A 23 7.92 33.48 72.52
C ALA A 23 7.74 33.49 74.05
N SER A 24 8.42 32.58 74.74
CA SER A 24 8.37 32.55 76.21
C SER A 24 9.05 33.76 76.84
N THR A 25 8.55 34.18 78.00
CA THR A 25 9.11 35.27 78.81
C THR A 25 10.63 35.12 79.01
N GLY A 26 11.07 33.90 79.34
CA GLY A 26 12.50 33.58 79.51
C GLY A 26 13.32 33.61 78.21
N TYR A 27 12.71 33.40 77.04
CA TYR A 27 13.40 33.58 75.76
C TYR A 27 13.71 35.05 75.51
N ILE A 28 12.74 35.94 75.76
CA ILE A 28 12.90 37.39 75.55
C ILE A 28 13.95 37.96 76.53
N ASP A 29 13.91 37.56 77.80
CA ASP A 29 14.88 38.00 78.82
C ASP A 29 16.34 37.66 78.44
N ARG A 30 16.58 36.45 77.90
CA ARG A 30 17.92 36.06 77.45
C ARG A 30 18.48 36.98 76.36
N TYR A 31 17.66 37.39 75.40
CA TYR A 31 18.10 38.32 74.35
C TYR A 31 18.25 39.75 74.87
N LEU A 32 17.35 40.22 75.74
CA LEU A 32 17.49 41.52 76.41
C LEU A 32 18.80 41.60 77.20
N SER A 33 19.11 40.56 77.98
CA SER A 33 20.36 40.45 78.74
C SER A 33 21.60 40.50 77.83
N PHE A 34 21.57 39.73 76.73
CA PHE A 34 22.66 39.67 75.76
C PHE A 34 22.93 41.04 75.11
N TYR A 35 21.91 41.69 74.56
CA TYR A 35 22.07 42.97 73.88
C TYR A 35 22.40 44.11 74.84
N LYS A 36 21.93 44.05 76.10
CA LYS A 36 22.32 45.02 77.14
C LYS A 36 23.79 44.87 77.53
N LYS A 37 24.31 43.64 77.56
CA LYS A 37 25.75 43.38 77.73
C LYS A 37 26.53 43.89 76.52
N LEU A 38 26.03 43.64 75.31
CA LEU A 38 26.65 44.09 74.08
C LEU A 38 26.77 45.62 74.00
N THR A 39 25.80 46.38 74.52
CA THR A 39 25.91 47.85 74.65
C THR A 39 27.18 48.24 75.39
N LYS A 40 27.44 47.62 76.54
CA LYS A 40 28.64 47.88 77.35
C LYS A 40 29.93 47.44 76.63
N ASP A 41 29.90 46.32 75.92
CA ASP A 41 31.05 45.82 75.18
C ASP A 41 31.42 46.74 74.00
N ILE A 42 30.42 47.29 73.29
CA ILE A 42 30.63 48.27 72.21
C ILE A 42 31.18 49.58 72.78
N GLU A 43 30.62 50.08 73.89
CA GLU A 43 31.10 51.27 74.60
C GLU A 43 32.58 51.16 75.03
N ASN A 44 33.03 49.97 75.41
CA ASN A 44 34.42 49.73 75.83
C ASN A 44 35.38 49.52 74.65
N PHE A 45 34.90 49.37 73.40
CA PHE A 45 35.77 49.16 72.25
C PHE A 45 36.54 50.45 71.86
N PRO A 46 37.87 50.36 71.59
CA PRO A 46 38.69 51.54 71.29
C PRO A 46 38.28 52.20 69.96
N GLN A 47 38.32 53.54 69.92
CA GLN A 47 37.92 54.31 68.74
C GLN A 47 38.92 54.22 67.58
N GLN A 48 40.21 54.08 67.84
CA GLN A 48 41.26 53.98 66.81
C GLN A 48 42.19 52.82 67.11
N TYR A 49 42.65 52.13 66.06
CA TYR A 49 43.59 51.03 66.18
C TYR A 49 44.73 51.14 65.15
N PRO A 50 46.00 51.19 65.58
CA PRO A 50 47.14 51.18 64.67
C PRO A 50 47.40 49.75 64.14
N SER A 51 47.50 49.59 62.83
CA SER A 51 47.87 48.35 62.14
C SER A 51 49.07 48.59 61.21
N TYR A 52 50.25 48.18 61.68
CA TYR A 52 51.54 48.45 61.05
C TYR A 52 51.70 49.94 60.70
N PHE A 53 51.57 50.30 59.42
CA PHE A 53 51.76 51.66 58.92
C PHE A 53 50.44 52.40 58.63
N ILE A 54 49.28 51.87 59.04
CA ILE A 54 47.95 52.48 58.85
C ILE A 54 47.22 52.59 60.20
N ILE A 55 46.54 53.71 60.47
CA ILE A 55 45.60 53.85 61.61
C ILE A 55 44.18 53.66 61.08
N ILE A 56 43.43 52.75 61.69
CA ILE A 56 42.03 52.50 61.36
C ILE A 56 41.13 53.19 62.41
N ASP A 57 40.25 54.07 61.96
CA ASP A 57 39.25 54.75 62.80
C ASP A 57 37.92 53.98 62.77
N PHE A 58 37.49 53.50 63.94
CA PHE A 58 36.26 52.77 64.15
C PHE A 58 35.13 53.63 64.72
N THR A 59 35.29 54.95 64.86
CA THR A 59 34.27 55.84 65.48
C THR A 59 32.90 55.69 64.81
N ASN A 60 32.84 55.79 63.48
CA ASN A 60 31.60 55.60 62.72
C ASN A 60 31.06 54.17 62.81
N VAL A 61 31.94 53.17 62.94
CA VAL A 61 31.54 51.77 63.09
C VAL A 61 30.89 51.57 64.45
N LYS A 62 31.52 52.05 65.52
CA LYS A 62 31.02 51.99 66.90
C LYS A 62 29.66 52.65 67.05
N GLN A 63 29.49 53.84 66.47
CA GLN A 63 28.19 54.53 66.49
C GLN A 63 27.10 53.70 65.78
N LYS A 64 27.38 53.20 64.57
CA LYS A 64 26.41 52.35 63.85
C LYS A 64 26.12 51.02 64.56
N CYS A 65 27.10 50.46 65.28
CA CYS A 65 26.89 49.28 66.12
C CYS A 65 25.94 49.58 67.29
N MET A 66 26.11 50.73 67.96
CA MET A 66 25.25 51.16 69.07
C MET A 66 23.81 51.40 68.60
N GLU A 67 23.63 52.21 67.54
CA GLU A 67 22.31 52.47 66.95
C GLU A 67 21.62 51.15 66.59
N LYS A 68 22.36 50.20 65.99
CA LYS A 68 21.76 48.93 65.61
C LYS A 68 21.39 48.08 66.82
N ASN A 69 22.19 48.08 67.87
CA ASN A 69 21.94 47.33 69.09
C ASN A 69 20.74 47.89 69.88
N GLU A 70 20.55 49.21 69.87
CA GLU A 70 19.39 49.87 70.46
C GLU A 70 18.09 49.48 69.73
N GLU A 71 18.08 49.42 68.39
CA GLU A 71 16.91 48.92 67.65
C GLU A 71 16.48 47.50 68.10
N TRP A 72 17.45 46.64 68.45
CA TRP A 72 17.15 45.29 68.92
C TRP A 72 16.56 45.29 70.34
N LEU A 73 17.08 46.14 71.22
CA LEU A 73 16.56 46.29 72.59
C LEU A 73 15.15 46.89 72.60
N GLU A 74 14.88 47.91 71.79
CA GLU A 74 13.54 48.51 71.67
C GLU A 74 12.52 47.50 71.14
N MET A 75 12.85 46.79 70.06
CA MET A 75 11.96 45.78 69.46
C MET A 75 11.59 44.67 70.45
N LEU A 76 12.56 44.19 71.25
CA LEU A 76 12.31 43.16 72.27
C LEU A 76 11.50 43.70 73.46
N GLY A 77 11.79 44.93 73.89
CA GLY A 77 11.08 45.60 74.98
C GLY A 77 9.62 45.90 74.65
N ASP A 78 9.36 46.44 73.46
CA ASP A 78 8.01 46.75 72.98
C ASP A 78 7.16 45.48 72.87
N LYS A 79 7.76 44.38 72.39
CA LYS A 79 7.04 43.11 72.30
C LYS A 79 6.71 42.55 73.69
N LEU A 80 7.65 42.60 74.63
CA LEU A 80 7.41 42.17 76.00
C LEU A 80 6.31 43.01 76.67
N LYS A 81 6.29 44.32 76.42
CA LYS A 81 5.26 45.23 76.93
C LYS A 81 3.87 44.91 76.35
N GLN A 82 3.79 44.64 75.05
CA GLN A 82 2.53 44.21 74.41
C GLN A 82 2.03 42.88 75.00
N MET A 83 2.92 41.90 75.16
CA MET A 83 2.58 40.59 75.72
C MET A 83 2.07 40.70 77.16
N ALA A 84 2.77 41.47 78.01
CA ALA A 84 2.36 41.71 79.39
C ALA A 84 1.01 42.40 79.49
N THR A 85 0.73 43.35 78.60
CA THR A 85 -0.54 44.11 78.58
C THR A 85 -1.71 43.29 78.03
N SER A 86 -1.49 42.42 77.05
CA SER A 86 -2.54 41.51 76.56
C SER A 86 -2.90 40.50 77.64
N ASN A 87 -1.89 39.81 78.19
CA ASN A 87 -2.10 38.73 79.14
C ASN A 87 -2.77 39.20 80.44
N ILE A 88 -2.40 40.38 80.97
CA ILE A 88 -3.05 40.93 82.17
C ILE A 88 -4.53 41.25 81.92
N ASN A 89 -4.89 41.76 80.73
CA ASN A 89 -6.27 42.09 80.40
C ASN A 89 -7.11 40.82 80.19
N GLU A 90 -6.60 39.85 79.43
CA GLU A 90 -7.27 38.55 79.21
C GLU A 90 -7.58 37.83 80.53
N ILE A 91 -6.59 37.74 81.43
CA ILE A 91 -6.78 37.11 82.75
C ILE A 91 -7.83 37.89 83.56
N THR A 92 -7.81 39.23 83.52
CA THR A 92 -8.80 40.02 84.26
C THR A 92 -10.21 39.82 83.72
N GLU A 93 -10.39 39.85 82.39
CA GLU A 93 -11.70 39.66 81.75
C GLU A 93 -12.29 38.27 82.06
N GLU A 94 -11.47 37.23 82.00
CA GLU A 94 -11.87 35.85 82.31
C GLU A 94 -12.31 35.71 83.78
N ILE A 95 -11.59 36.34 84.72
CA ILE A 95 -11.96 36.39 86.15
C ILE A 95 -13.29 37.11 86.35
N GLU A 96 -13.49 38.26 85.71
CA GLU A 96 -14.73 39.04 85.80
C GLU A 96 -15.94 38.30 85.22
N GLU A 97 -15.75 37.59 84.11
CA GLU A 97 -16.79 36.82 83.45
C GLU A 97 -17.26 35.65 84.34
N HIS A 98 -16.34 34.88 84.89
CA HIS A 98 -16.67 33.82 85.85
C HIS A 98 -17.35 34.36 87.12
N HIS A 99 -16.93 35.52 87.61
CA HIS A 99 -17.61 36.19 88.72
C HIS A 99 -19.06 36.57 88.40
N LYS A 100 -19.38 36.95 87.16
CA LYS A 100 -20.77 37.24 86.74
C LYS A 100 -21.61 35.98 86.73
N PHE A 101 -21.07 34.88 86.21
CA PHE A 101 -21.80 33.61 86.12
C PHE A 101 -22.10 32.97 87.48
N LEU A 102 -21.17 33.06 88.45
CA LEU A 102 -21.39 32.54 89.80
C LEU A 102 -22.49 33.27 90.58
N LYS A 103 -22.90 34.47 90.16
CA LYS A 103 -23.98 35.26 90.78
C LYS A 103 -25.38 34.94 90.25
N ILE A 104 -25.49 34.13 89.20
CA ILE A 104 -26.78 33.77 88.59
C ILE A 104 -27.46 32.68 89.44
N ASN A 105 -28.67 32.93 89.92
CA ASN A 105 -29.45 31.96 90.69
C ASN A 105 -30.24 31.04 89.74
N PRO A 106 -29.98 29.71 89.70
CA PRO A 106 -30.57 28.84 88.70
C PRO A 106 -32.01 28.45 89.05
N GLY A 107 -32.95 28.74 88.15
CA GLY A 107 -34.38 28.41 88.31
C GLY A 107 -34.84 27.13 87.59
N ASN A 108 -34.06 26.56 86.67
CA ASN A 108 -34.41 25.37 85.89
C ASN A 108 -33.21 24.40 85.73
N ASN A 109 -33.48 23.17 85.24
CA ASN A 109 -32.51 22.07 85.13
C ASN A 109 -31.29 22.44 84.28
N GLU A 110 -31.49 23.13 83.16
CA GLU A 110 -30.40 23.59 82.28
C GLU A 110 -29.53 24.67 82.93
N SER A 111 -30.12 25.61 83.67
CA SER A 111 -29.38 26.65 84.38
C SER A 111 -28.53 26.07 85.51
N LEU A 112 -29.03 25.04 86.21
CA LEU A 112 -28.28 24.35 87.27
C LEU A 112 -27.12 23.52 86.68
N ALA A 113 -27.36 22.79 85.60
CA ALA A 113 -26.32 22.08 84.87
C ALA A 113 -25.23 23.03 84.34
N THR A 114 -25.62 24.21 83.86
CA THR A 114 -24.70 25.24 83.39
C THR A 114 -23.86 25.82 84.53
N LEU A 115 -24.50 26.14 85.67
CA LEU A 115 -23.80 26.64 86.86
C LEU A 115 -22.77 25.62 87.39
N LEU A 116 -23.16 24.34 87.48
CA LEU A 116 -22.26 23.28 87.92
C LEU A 116 -21.13 23.00 86.92
N GLY A 117 -21.42 23.09 85.63
CA GLY A 117 -20.40 23.02 84.58
C GLY A 117 -19.35 24.13 84.71
N ILE A 118 -19.79 25.35 85.05
CA ILE A 118 -18.89 26.50 85.28
C ILE A 118 -18.08 26.32 86.56
N ILE A 119 -18.67 25.83 87.65
CA ILE A 119 -17.95 25.54 88.90
C ILE A 119 -16.86 24.48 88.67
N ASN A 120 -17.17 23.40 87.95
CA ASN A 120 -16.17 22.39 87.59
C ASN A 120 -15.08 22.98 86.68
N SER A 121 -15.46 23.81 85.70
CA SER A 121 -14.49 24.50 84.83
C SER A 121 -13.50 25.36 85.63
N ILE A 122 -13.98 26.12 86.63
CA ILE A 122 -13.11 26.95 87.49
C ILE A 122 -12.14 26.07 88.31
N GLN A 123 -12.59 24.90 88.76
CA GLN A 123 -11.73 23.96 89.49
C GLN A 123 -10.68 23.32 88.57
N ASP A 124 -11.08 22.88 87.39
CA ASP A 124 -10.20 22.21 86.42
C ASP A 124 -9.12 23.18 85.90
N MET A 125 -9.46 24.46 85.68
CA MET A 125 -8.53 25.45 85.14
C MET A 125 -7.66 26.14 86.21
N SER A 126 -7.84 25.83 87.50
CA SER A 126 -7.16 26.51 88.61
C SER A 126 -5.64 26.48 88.52
N MET A 127 -5.07 25.32 88.18
CA MET A 127 -3.62 25.19 88.07
C MET A 127 -3.06 25.99 86.88
N GLU A 128 -3.75 25.97 85.74
CA GLU A 128 -3.34 26.69 84.53
C GLU A 128 -3.40 28.20 84.73
N MET A 129 -4.47 28.70 85.38
CA MET A 129 -4.65 30.12 85.65
C MET A 129 -3.60 30.67 86.62
N GLU A 130 -3.22 29.90 87.65
CA GLU A 130 -2.13 30.27 88.56
C GLU A 130 -0.79 30.43 87.83
N PHE A 131 -0.45 29.51 86.90
CA PHE A 131 0.75 29.64 86.09
C PHE A 131 0.72 30.89 85.19
N ARG A 132 -0.43 31.19 84.58
CA ARG A 132 -0.61 32.40 83.74
C ARG A 132 -0.40 33.68 84.54
N ILE A 133 -0.94 33.76 85.77
CA ILE A 133 -0.77 34.92 86.66
C ILE A 133 0.72 35.12 87.02
N ILE A 134 1.43 34.04 87.38
CA ILE A 134 2.87 34.11 87.70
C ILE A 134 3.69 34.60 86.51
N ASP A 135 3.41 34.10 85.31
CA ASP A 135 4.15 34.51 84.11
C ASP A 135 3.93 36.00 83.79
N VAL A 136 2.70 36.52 83.93
CA VAL A 136 2.42 37.95 83.77
C VAL A 136 3.18 38.79 84.80
N GLN A 137 3.18 38.39 86.06
CA GLN A 137 3.94 39.08 87.11
C GLN A 137 5.43 39.14 86.79
N GLU A 138 5.99 38.05 86.24
CA GLU A 138 7.39 37.96 85.84
C GLU A 138 7.71 38.86 84.63
N GLN A 139 6.81 38.95 83.65
CA GLN A 139 6.97 39.86 82.51
C GLN A 139 7.05 41.33 82.95
N PHE A 140 6.16 41.75 83.86
CA PHE A 140 6.22 43.10 84.45
C PHE A 140 7.50 43.31 85.28
N ARG A 141 7.97 42.29 86.02
CA ARG A 141 9.26 42.36 86.74
C ARG A 141 10.44 42.61 85.80
N ILE A 142 10.47 41.92 84.66
CA ILE A 142 11.53 42.05 83.64
C ILE A 142 11.50 43.44 82.98
N LEU A 143 10.32 43.95 82.62
CA LEU A 143 10.15 45.30 82.06
C LEU A 143 10.74 46.37 83.00
N LYS A 144 10.47 46.26 84.30
CA LYS A 144 11.02 47.14 85.34
C LYS A 144 12.54 46.99 85.47
N MET A 145 13.06 45.77 85.39
CA MET A 145 14.50 45.48 85.55
C MET A 145 15.36 46.10 84.44
N TYR A 146 14.90 46.10 83.19
CA TYR A 146 15.66 46.67 82.06
C TYR A 146 15.36 48.15 81.78
N GLY A 147 14.47 48.78 82.57
CA GLY A 147 14.18 50.21 82.51
C GLY A 147 13.17 50.61 81.43
N PHE A 148 12.33 49.68 80.96
CA PHE A 148 11.24 49.99 80.03
C PHE A 148 10.07 50.67 80.77
N GLN A 149 9.55 51.76 80.21
CA GLN A 149 8.49 52.56 80.84
C GLN A 149 7.11 51.92 80.66
N VAL A 150 6.43 51.62 81.77
CA VAL A 150 5.06 51.07 81.81
C VAL A 150 4.25 51.84 82.85
N GLU A 151 2.94 51.96 82.63
CA GLU A 151 2.03 52.66 83.56
C GLU A 151 2.05 52.02 84.96
N PRO A 152 2.21 52.81 86.04
CA PRO A 152 2.26 52.28 87.41
C PRO A 152 1.00 51.50 87.83
N GLU A 153 -0.15 51.82 87.26
CA GLU A 153 -1.42 51.14 87.56
C GLU A 153 -1.42 49.69 87.10
N LEU A 154 -0.85 49.40 85.92
CA LEU A 154 -0.76 48.04 85.38
C LEU A 154 0.16 47.15 86.22
N HIS A 155 1.26 47.71 86.75
CA HIS A 155 2.12 47.00 87.69
C HIS A 155 1.38 46.58 88.96
N LYS A 156 0.62 47.51 89.55
CA LYS A 156 -0.15 47.24 90.76
C LYS A 156 -1.27 46.22 90.51
N LYS A 157 -1.90 46.29 89.33
CA LYS A 157 -2.92 45.33 88.90
C LYS A 157 -2.33 43.91 88.75
N ALA A 158 -1.16 43.77 88.14
CA ALA A 158 -0.49 42.49 87.99
C ALA A 158 -0.13 41.84 89.34
N GLU A 159 0.31 42.64 90.31
CA GLU A 159 0.59 42.17 91.68
C GLU A 159 -0.69 41.68 92.40
N ASN A 160 -1.86 42.28 92.13
CA ASN A 160 -3.12 41.93 92.79
C ASN A 160 -3.90 40.76 92.16
N LEU A 161 -3.61 40.36 90.91
CA LEU A 161 -4.33 39.30 90.19
C LEU A 161 -4.45 37.98 90.98
N GLY A 162 -3.40 37.59 91.69
CA GLY A 162 -3.42 36.37 92.52
C GLY A 162 -4.47 36.40 93.63
N ASN A 163 -4.76 37.58 94.20
CA ASN A 163 -5.80 37.72 95.22
C ASN A 163 -7.21 37.63 94.62
N GLU A 164 -7.42 38.21 93.44
CA GLU A 164 -8.72 38.17 92.74
C GLU A 164 -9.09 36.74 92.32
N TRP A 165 -8.14 35.97 91.81
CA TRP A 165 -8.34 34.56 91.47
C TRP A 165 -8.72 33.70 92.69
N ASN A 166 -8.01 33.87 93.81
CA ASN A 166 -8.31 33.13 95.04
C ASN A 166 -9.72 33.45 95.59
N ASN A 167 -10.19 34.68 95.44
CA ASN A 167 -11.54 35.08 95.83
C ASN A 167 -12.61 34.39 94.94
N LEU A 168 -12.36 34.27 93.63
CA LEU A 168 -13.25 33.56 92.71
C LEU A 168 -13.38 32.07 93.08
N ILE A 169 -12.26 31.40 93.36
CA ILE A 169 -12.26 29.98 93.81
C ILE A 169 -13.08 29.81 95.09
N TYR A 170 -12.91 30.72 96.04
CA TYR A 170 -13.67 30.68 97.29
C TYR A 170 -15.18 30.83 97.04
N GLN A 171 -15.59 31.74 96.15
CA GLN A 171 -17.01 31.89 95.78
C GLN A 171 -17.56 30.66 95.06
N ALA A 172 -16.81 30.07 94.13
CA ALA A 172 -17.23 28.86 93.43
C ALA A 172 -17.49 27.68 94.39
N LYS A 173 -16.59 27.47 95.37
CA LYS A 173 -16.76 26.43 96.41
C LYS A 173 -17.98 26.66 97.30
N LYS A 174 -18.27 27.93 97.62
CA LYS A 174 -19.45 28.29 98.42
C LYS A 174 -20.75 28.01 97.66
N THR A 175 -20.85 28.44 96.40
CA THR A 175 -22.04 28.23 95.56
C THR A 175 -22.29 26.75 95.26
N ASP A 176 -21.22 25.94 95.14
CA ASP A 176 -21.33 24.48 94.98
C ASP A 176 -21.96 23.80 96.20
N PHE A 177 -21.51 24.18 97.40
CA PHE A 177 -22.04 23.66 98.66
C PHE A 177 -23.52 23.99 98.85
N GLU A 178 -23.94 25.22 98.49
CA GLU A 178 -25.34 25.65 98.56
C GLU A 178 -26.28 24.88 97.59
N SER A 179 -25.73 24.21 96.58
CA SER A 179 -26.48 23.52 95.52
C SER A 179 -26.66 22.00 95.73
N LEU A 180 -26.11 21.43 96.81
CA LEU A 180 -26.07 19.97 97.07
C LEU A 180 -27.45 19.29 97.13
N GLN A 181 -28.43 19.88 97.81
CA GLN A 181 -29.78 19.28 97.92
C GLN A 181 -30.51 19.17 96.57
N ARG A 182 -30.24 20.10 95.64
CA ARG A 182 -30.87 20.10 94.31
C ARG A 182 -30.26 19.00 93.42
N LYS A 183 -28.95 18.74 93.52
CA LYS A 183 -28.25 17.70 92.74
C LYS A 183 -28.90 16.32 92.92
N GLU A 184 -29.26 15.95 94.15
CA GLU A 184 -29.78 14.62 94.46
C GLU A 184 -31.19 14.36 93.88
N THR A 185 -32.04 15.38 93.81
CA THR A 185 -33.39 15.25 93.24
C THR A 185 -33.35 15.13 91.71
N PHE A 186 -32.46 15.89 91.06
CA PHE A 186 -32.35 15.91 89.60
C PHE A 186 -31.58 14.70 89.03
N ALA A 187 -30.66 14.09 89.81
CA ALA A 187 -30.03 12.82 89.45
C ALA A 187 -31.06 11.69 89.24
N LYS A 188 -32.09 11.60 90.10
CA LYS A 188 -33.16 10.59 89.98
C LYS A 188 -34.05 10.80 88.75
N ILE A 189 -34.32 12.06 88.38
CA ILE A 189 -35.10 12.39 87.17
C ILE A 189 -34.32 12.00 85.91
N THR A 190 -33.02 12.31 85.87
CA THR A 190 -32.14 11.98 84.75
C THR A 190 -32.06 10.47 84.50
N GLN A 191 -31.94 9.65 85.56
CA GLN A 191 -31.96 8.18 85.43
C GLN A 191 -33.26 7.65 84.80
N LYS A 192 -34.41 8.22 85.17
CA LYS A 192 -35.72 7.78 84.63
C LYS A 192 -35.87 8.13 83.14
N GLU A 193 -35.43 9.31 82.73
CA GLU A 193 -35.49 9.75 81.34
C GLU A 193 -34.57 8.92 80.43
N VAL A 194 -33.41 8.50 80.93
CA VAL A 194 -32.49 7.63 80.18
C VAL A 194 -33.11 6.26 79.92
N LEU A 195 -33.76 5.64 80.92
CA LEU A 195 -34.41 4.34 80.75
C LEU A 195 -35.55 4.36 79.73
N LEU A 196 -36.39 5.40 79.77
CA LEU A 196 -37.46 5.58 78.78
C LEU A 196 -36.92 5.73 77.36
N PHE A 197 -35.81 6.44 77.19
CA PHE A 197 -35.16 6.62 75.90
C PHE A 197 -34.55 5.32 75.36
N ILE A 198 -34.00 4.46 76.22
CA ILE A 198 -33.51 3.13 75.82
C ILE A 198 -34.67 2.25 75.31
N GLU A 199 -35.85 2.29 75.95
CA GLU A 199 -37.03 1.57 75.47
C GLU A 199 -37.55 2.10 74.12
N GLU A 200 -37.52 3.41 73.92
CA GLU A 200 -37.89 4.05 72.65
C GLU A 200 -37.00 3.60 71.49
N ILE A 201 -35.68 3.56 71.71
CA ILE A 201 -34.71 3.06 70.71
C ILE A 201 -34.97 1.59 70.39
N LYS A 202 -35.28 0.75 71.38
CA LYS A 202 -35.59 -0.67 71.14
C LYS A 202 -36.81 -0.87 70.26
N ARG A 203 -37.91 -0.15 70.52
CA ARG A 203 -39.12 -0.20 69.66
C ARG A 203 -38.83 0.27 68.24
N ALA A 204 -38.01 1.32 68.09
CA ALA A 204 -37.61 1.81 66.77
C ALA A 204 -36.74 0.79 66.01
N TYR A 205 -35.86 0.07 66.72
CA TYR A 205 -35.04 -0.99 66.14
C TYR A 205 -35.86 -2.18 65.65
N GLU A 206 -36.84 -2.64 66.44
CA GLU A 206 -37.77 -3.72 66.04
C GLU A 206 -38.51 -3.36 64.75
N LYS A 207 -39.08 -2.15 64.68
CA LYS A 207 -39.73 -1.65 63.46
C LYS A 207 -38.78 -1.57 62.27
N TYR A 208 -37.54 -1.16 62.50
CA TYR A 208 -36.51 -1.09 61.45
C TYR A 208 -36.13 -2.48 60.90
N VAL A 209 -36.17 -3.53 61.72
CA VAL A 209 -35.90 -4.90 61.25
C VAL A 209 -37.07 -5.46 60.43
N GLU A 210 -38.32 -5.16 60.83
CA GLU A 210 -39.51 -5.66 60.14
C GLU A 210 -39.82 -4.90 58.84
N GLU A 211 -39.79 -3.57 58.87
CA GLU A 211 -40.27 -2.69 57.79
C GLU A 211 -39.14 -1.89 57.11
N GLY A 212 -37.89 -2.17 57.44
CA GLY A 212 -36.75 -1.37 57.00
C GLY A 212 -36.31 -1.61 55.55
N PRO A 213 -35.20 -0.96 55.16
CA PRO A 213 -34.64 -1.07 53.81
C PRO A 213 -34.12 -2.48 53.46
N GLY A 214 -34.05 -3.39 54.42
CA GLY A 214 -33.58 -4.77 54.23
C GLY A 214 -34.65 -5.80 53.85
N THR A 215 -35.93 -5.45 53.92
CA THR A 215 -37.03 -6.43 53.86
C THR A 215 -37.32 -6.88 52.42
N ASP A 216 -37.64 -8.17 52.23
CA ASP A 216 -37.86 -8.75 50.90
C ASP A 216 -39.11 -8.20 50.18
N GLY A 217 -40.11 -7.69 50.91
CA GLY A 217 -41.30 -7.07 50.31
C GLY A 217 -41.07 -5.68 49.69
N VAL A 218 -39.92 -5.05 49.92
CA VAL A 218 -39.68 -3.64 49.58
C VAL A 218 -38.96 -3.51 48.22
N SER A 219 -39.41 -2.59 47.37
CA SER A 219 -38.73 -2.28 46.09
C SER A 219 -37.43 -1.49 46.34
N LEU A 220 -36.52 -1.46 45.36
CA LEU A 220 -35.27 -0.70 45.52
C LEU A 220 -35.51 0.81 45.65
N ASP A 221 -36.51 1.36 44.97
CA ASP A 221 -36.89 2.78 45.11
C ASP A 221 -37.42 3.08 46.52
N ARG A 222 -38.37 2.25 47.00
CA ARG A 222 -38.95 2.44 48.33
C ARG A 222 -37.94 2.20 49.45
N GLY A 223 -37.02 1.27 49.27
CA GLY A 223 -35.94 1.01 50.22
C GLY A 223 -34.95 2.16 50.34
N LEU A 224 -34.71 2.91 49.26
CA LEU A 224 -33.86 4.10 49.28
C LEU A 224 -34.51 5.24 50.10
N GLU A 225 -35.82 5.44 49.97
CA GLU A 225 -36.59 6.38 50.79
C GLU A 225 -36.57 6.00 52.28
N LEU A 226 -36.76 4.71 52.57
CA LEU A 226 -36.75 4.18 53.94
C LEU A 226 -35.36 4.27 54.59
N LEU A 227 -34.29 4.16 53.81
CA LEU A 227 -32.92 4.35 54.27
C LEU A 227 -32.65 5.81 54.68
N GLU A 228 -33.07 6.78 53.88
CA GLU A 228 -32.92 8.20 54.23
C GLU A 228 -33.75 8.57 55.48
N ALA A 229 -34.99 8.08 55.58
CA ALA A 229 -35.80 8.25 56.78
C ALA A 229 -35.15 7.64 58.03
N SER A 230 -34.52 6.46 57.89
CA SER A 230 -33.79 5.81 58.98
C SER A 230 -32.55 6.60 59.41
N LYS A 231 -31.81 7.19 58.46
CA LYS A 231 -30.65 8.05 58.79
C LYS A 231 -31.06 9.29 59.57
N GLU A 232 -32.14 9.95 59.16
CA GLU A 232 -32.67 11.10 59.89
C GLU A 232 -33.08 10.72 61.32
N GLN A 233 -33.75 9.58 61.48
CA GLN A 233 -34.15 9.06 62.79
C GLN A 233 -32.93 8.72 63.67
N VAL A 234 -31.90 8.06 63.13
CA VAL A 234 -30.64 7.78 63.85
C VAL A 234 -29.93 9.08 64.25
N ALA A 235 -29.91 10.10 63.38
CA ALA A 235 -29.31 11.38 63.70
C ALA A 235 -30.04 12.12 64.83
N GLN A 236 -31.36 12.05 64.88
CA GLN A 236 -32.17 12.60 65.98
C GLN A 236 -31.88 11.87 67.29
N PHE A 237 -31.86 10.53 67.28
CA PHE A 237 -31.53 9.74 68.47
C PHE A 237 -30.09 9.97 68.96
N ASN A 238 -29.12 10.16 68.06
CA ASN A 238 -27.75 10.49 68.44
C ASN A 238 -27.65 11.86 69.14
N LYS A 239 -28.40 12.88 68.70
CA LYS A 239 -28.45 14.19 69.40
C LYS A 239 -29.01 14.06 70.82
N ILE A 240 -30.08 13.28 70.99
CA ILE A 240 -30.69 13.06 72.31
C ILE A 240 -29.74 12.25 73.21
N ARG A 241 -29.08 11.22 72.65
CA ARG A 241 -28.03 10.44 73.35
C ARG A 241 -26.93 11.34 73.91
N GLU A 242 -26.39 12.25 73.10
CA GLU A 242 -25.32 13.16 73.53
C GLU A 242 -25.75 14.06 74.70
N GLN A 243 -26.98 14.58 74.66
CA GLN A 243 -27.54 15.38 75.74
C GLN A 243 -27.70 14.56 77.03
N LYS A 244 -28.20 13.32 76.94
CA LYS A 244 -28.40 12.44 78.10
C LYS A 244 -27.08 11.98 78.70
N VAL A 245 -26.08 11.59 77.89
CA VAL A 245 -24.73 11.21 78.38
C VAL A 245 -24.04 12.42 79.05
N ARG A 246 -24.23 13.64 78.53
CA ARG A 246 -23.72 14.85 79.16
C ARG A 246 -24.37 15.10 80.52
N ALA A 247 -25.67 14.88 80.64
CA ALA A 247 -26.39 14.97 81.91
C ALA A 247 -25.94 13.88 82.90
N GLU A 248 -25.77 12.63 82.45
CA GLU A 248 -25.24 11.54 83.29
C GLU A 248 -23.85 11.89 83.87
N LYS A 249 -22.95 12.48 83.08
CA LYS A 249 -21.64 12.95 83.56
C LYS A 249 -21.73 14.10 84.57
N LEU A 250 -22.63 15.07 84.35
CA LEU A 250 -22.79 16.23 85.23
C LEU A 250 -23.31 15.87 86.64
N PHE A 251 -23.98 14.73 86.77
CA PHE A 251 -24.53 14.22 88.03
C PHE A 251 -23.77 13.01 88.58
N ASP A 252 -22.58 12.68 88.06
CA ASP A 252 -21.77 11.51 88.43
C ASP A 252 -22.53 10.18 88.36
N LEU A 253 -23.40 10.03 87.35
CA LEU A 253 -24.14 8.81 87.06
C LEU A 253 -23.36 7.87 86.13
N PRO A 254 -23.55 6.53 86.23
CA PRO A 254 -22.93 5.59 85.30
C PRO A 254 -23.47 5.80 83.89
N ILE A 255 -22.56 5.93 82.91
CA ILE A 255 -22.90 6.19 81.51
C ILE A 255 -23.62 4.99 80.89
N SER A 256 -24.80 5.24 80.31
CA SER A 256 -25.64 4.20 79.70
C SER A 256 -25.16 3.78 78.31
N LYS A 257 -25.37 2.50 77.95
CA LYS A 257 -25.06 1.94 76.62
C LYS A 257 -26.31 1.88 75.73
N TYR A 258 -26.13 2.14 74.43
CA TYR A 258 -27.21 2.22 73.42
C TYR A 258 -26.92 1.29 72.23
N ASP A 259 -26.90 -0.03 72.48
CA ASP A 259 -26.43 -1.03 71.52
C ASP A 259 -27.29 -1.12 70.26
N GLU A 260 -28.62 -0.97 70.38
CA GLU A 260 -29.55 -1.03 69.23
C GLU A 260 -29.39 0.17 68.29
N LEU A 261 -29.13 1.37 68.81
CA LEU A 261 -28.85 2.55 68.00
C LEU A 261 -27.54 2.40 67.20
N ILE A 262 -26.51 1.83 67.83
CA ILE A 262 -25.23 1.53 67.18
C ILE A 262 -25.45 0.50 66.06
N LYS A 263 -26.26 -0.53 66.29
CA LYS A 263 -26.58 -1.52 65.24
C LYS A 263 -27.31 -0.90 64.06
N MET A 264 -28.29 -0.01 64.28
CA MET A 264 -28.96 0.72 63.18
C MET A 264 -27.97 1.58 62.39
N GLU A 265 -27.10 2.30 63.09
CA GLU A 265 -26.08 3.15 62.46
C GLU A 265 -25.09 2.32 61.64
N GLU A 266 -24.63 1.19 62.19
CA GLU A 266 -23.74 0.27 61.48
C GLU A 266 -24.41 -0.39 60.28
N MET A 267 -25.66 -0.85 60.39
CA MET A 267 -26.39 -1.45 59.26
C MET A 267 -26.66 -0.43 58.15
N ASN A 268 -27.04 0.80 58.50
CA ASN A 268 -27.21 1.87 57.51
C ASN A 268 -25.88 2.17 56.80
N LYS A 269 -24.80 2.40 57.56
CA LYS A 269 -23.52 2.88 57.02
C LYS A 269 -22.68 1.80 56.34
N LYS A 270 -22.62 0.59 56.91
CA LYS A 270 -21.76 -0.50 56.44
C LYS A 270 -22.45 -1.45 55.46
N THR A 271 -23.78 -1.40 55.35
CA THR A 271 -24.54 -2.35 54.53
C THR A 271 -25.44 -1.64 53.52
N TYR A 272 -26.50 -0.96 53.98
CA TYR A 272 -27.53 -0.45 53.07
C TYR A 272 -27.05 0.74 52.22
N ASP A 273 -26.24 1.66 52.78
CA ASP A 273 -25.66 2.77 52.01
C ASP A 273 -24.80 2.29 50.84
N LEU A 274 -24.05 1.21 51.02
CA LEU A 274 -23.20 0.66 49.96
C LEU A 274 -24.03 0.10 48.79
N ILE A 275 -25.19 -0.50 49.08
CA ILE A 275 -26.08 -1.09 48.07
C ILE A 275 -26.89 0.02 47.36
N TYR A 276 -27.56 0.87 48.14
CA TYR A 276 -28.46 1.89 47.60
C TYR A 276 -27.74 3.05 46.93
N SER A 277 -26.50 3.38 47.30
CA SER A 277 -25.68 4.34 46.55
C SER A 277 -25.37 3.85 45.12
N ILE A 278 -25.00 2.56 44.97
CA ILE A 278 -24.78 1.97 43.64
C ILE A 278 -26.09 1.94 42.85
N TYR A 279 -27.21 1.63 43.48
CA TYR A 279 -28.53 1.69 42.83
C TYR A 279 -28.88 3.09 42.33
N LYS A 280 -28.67 4.12 43.16
CA LYS A 280 -28.94 5.53 42.83
C LYS A 280 -28.07 6.01 41.68
N ASP A 281 -26.77 5.71 41.73
CA ASP A 281 -25.83 6.03 40.66
C ASP A 281 -26.24 5.34 39.35
N HIS A 282 -26.59 4.05 39.41
CA HIS A 282 -27.05 3.28 38.26
C HIS A 282 -28.34 3.89 37.67
N GLN A 283 -29.33 4.23 38.50
CA GLN A 283 -30.56 4.88 38.02
C GLN A 283 -30.29 6.22 37.35
N ASN A 284 -29.45 7.08 37.94
CA ASN A 284 -29.15 8.39 37.38
C ASN A 284 -28.42 8.26 36.04
N GLN A 285 -27.44 7.35 35.96
CA GLN A 285 -26.68 7.11 34.74
C GLN A 285 -27.56 6.54 33.63
N VAL A 286 -28.44 5.57 33.96
CA VAL A 286 -29.41 5.02 33.01
C VAL A 286 -30.37 6.10 32.52
N LYS A 287 -30.91 6.95 33.42
CA LYS A 287 -31.77 8.09 33.02
C LYS A 287 -31.05 9.06 32.08
N GLU A 288 -29.79 9.38 32.37
CA GLU A 288 -28.98 10.24 31.51
C GLU A 288 -28.79 9.64 30.11
N TRP A 289 -28.41 8.36 30.04
CA TRP A 289 -28.27 7.65 28.77
C TRP A 289 -29.61 7.52 28.02
N SER A 290 -30.73 7.30 28.73
CA SER A 290 -32.08 7.21 28.15
C SER A 290 -32.53 8.50 27.44
N LEU A 291 -32.04 9.66 27.89
CA LEU A 291 -32.34 10.98 27.32
C LEU A 291 -31.42 11.38 26.15
N LYS A 292 -30.29 10.68 25.94
CA LYS A 292 -29.38 10.97 24.82
C LYS A 292 -30.05 10.63 23.47
N PRO A 293 -29.97 11.52 22.46
CA PRO A 293 -30.42 11.21 21.10
C PRO A 293 -29.63 10.03 20.51
N TRP A 294 -30.28 9.15 19.77
CA TRP A 294 -29.65 7.95 19.19
C TRP A 294 -28.44 8.27 18.31
N SER A 295 -28.44 9.42 17.63
CA SER A 295 -27.30 9.88 16.81
C SER A 295 -26.03 10.17 17.62
N LYS A 296 -26.16 10.67 18.84
CA LYS A 296 -25.05 11.04 19.74
C LYS A 296 -24.71 9.97 20.77
N LEU A 297 -25.40 8.83 20.73
CA LEU A 297 -25.18 7.72 21.64
C LEU A 297 -23.87 6.99 21.28
N ASP A 298 -22.97 6.87 22.25
CA ASP A 298 -21.75 6.06 22.14
C ASP A 298 -22.01 4.67 22.77
N SER A 299 -21.98 3.62 21.95
CA SER A 299 -22.21 2.24 22.40
C SER A 299 -21.05 1.70 23.24
N GLN A 300 -19.83 2.21 23.06
CA GLN A 300 -18.67 1.82 23.88
C GLN A 300 -18.74 2.47 25.27
N GLU A 301 -19.21 3.71 25.36
CA GLU A 301 -19.46 4.40 26.65
C GLU A 301 -20.48 3.61 27.48
N LEU A 302 -21.59 3.20 26.85
CA LEU A 302 -22.64 2.36 27.45
C LEU A 302 -22.11 1.00 27.94
N THR A 303 -21.31 0.32 27.12
CA THR A 303 -20.75 -0.99 27.46
C THR A 303 -19.79 -0.91 28.65
N LYS A 304 -18.88 0.07 28.64
CA LYS A 304 -17.96 0.31 29.76
C LYS A 304 -18.72 0.67 31.03
N GLY A 305 -19.72 1.53 30.93
CA GLY A 305 -20.56 1.90 32.06
C GLY A 305 -21.31 0.71 32.68
N ALA A 306 -21.92 -0.14 31.85
CA ALA A 306 -22.60 -1.36 32.30
C ALA A 306 -21.63 -2.34 32.99
N ASP A 307 -20.44 -2.56 32.41
CA ASP A 307 -19.40 -3.40 33.01
C ASP A 307 -18.86 -2.85 34.33
N ASP A 308 -18.73 -1.52 34.45
CA ASP A 308 -18.25 -0.89 35.67
C ASP A 308 -19.27 -1.02 36.81
N PHE A 309 -20.58 -0.90 36.53
CA PHE A 309 -21.61 -1.17 37.52
C PHE A 309 -21.67 -2.65 37.92
N GLU A 310 -21.53 -3.58 36.98
CA GLU A 310 -21.46 -5.02 37.29
C GLU A 310 -20.23 -5.33 38.18
N LYS A 311 -19.06 -4.76 37.87
CA LYS A 311 -17.85 -4.90 38.71
C LYS A 311 -18.07 -4.31 40.11
N ARG A 312 -18.72 -3.15 40.22
CA ARG A 312 -19.05 -2.53 41.52
C ARG A 312 -19.93 -3.46 42.34
N VAL A 313 -20.99 -4.01 41.76
CA VAL A 313 -21.89 -4.98 42.43
C VAL A 313 -21.13 -6.25 42.81
N ARG A 314 -20.32 -6.83 41.92
CA ARG A 314 -19.56 -8.06 42.18
C ARG A 314 -18.48 -7.90 43.26
N ARG A 315 -17.92 -6.70 43.43
CA ARG A 315 -16.92 -6.40 44.47
C ARG A 315 -17.53 -6.20 45.86
N LEU A 316 -18.84 -5.93 45.97
CA LEU A 316 -19.50 -5.69 47.26
C LEU A 316 -19.37 -6.90 48.23
N PRO A 317 -19.71 -8.15 47.84
CA PRO A 317 -19.57 -9.29 48.74
C PRO A 317 -18.12 -9.63 49.07
N SER A 318 -17.20 -9.39 48.12
CA SER A 318 -15.77 -9.64 48.33
C SER A 318 -15.16 -8.75 49.42
N LYS A 319 -15.71 -7.55 49.62
CA LYS A 319 -15.25 -6.60 50.65
C LYS A 319 -16.07 -6.69 51.93
N ASN A 320 -17.31 -7.17 51.86
CA ASN A 320 -18.25 -7.26 52.97
C ASN A 320 -18.97 -8.62 52.93
N PRO A 321 -18.41 -9.64 53.59
CA PRO A 321 -19.02 -10.96 53.67
C PRO A 321 -20.43 -10.91 54.27
N GLY A 322 -21.39 -11.64 53.68
CA GLY A 322 -22.79 -11.69 54.15
C GLY A 322 -23.77 -10.73 53.45
N ILE A 323 -23.29 -9.72 52.70
CA ILE A 323 -24.17 -8.82 51.92
C ILE A 323 -24.90 -9.56 50.78
N GLU A 324 -24.32 -10.63 50.26
CA GLU A 324 -24.85 -11.40 49.14
C GLU A 324 -26.18 -12.11 49.41
N GLN A 325 -26.50 -12.34 50.68
CA GLN A 325 -27.74 -12.98 51.12
C GLN A 325 -28.87 -11.97 51.35
N LEU A 326 -28.57 -10.66 51.29
CA LEU A 326 -29.56 -9.62 51.54
C LEU A 326 -30.47 -9.42 50.32
N PRO A 327 -31.80 -9.36 50.49
CA PRO A 327 -32.75 -9.15 49.39
C PRO A 327 -32.46 -7.91 48.52
N PRO A 328 -32.08 -6.74 49.08
CA PRO A 328 -31.74 -5.57 48.26
C PRO A 328 -30.55 -5.80 47.32
N TYR A 329 -29.55 -6.59 47.74
CA TYR A 329 -28.39 -6.92 46.90
C TYR A 329 -28.79 -7.81 45.72
N ILE A 330 -29.61 -8.83 45.96
CA ILE A 330 -30.11 -9.75 44.92
C ILE A 330 -30.90 -8.98 43.86
N LYS A 331 -31.78 -8.07 44.30
CA LYS A 331 -32.55 -7.19 43.41
C LYS A 331 -31.64 -6.24 42.62
N LEU A 332 -30.69 -5.57 43.28
CA LEU A 332 -29.72 -4.70 42.60
C LEU A 332 -28.93 -5.47 41.54
N LYS A 333 -28.43 -6.66 41.88
CA LYS A 333 -27.70 -7.52 40.95
C LYS A 333 -28.54 -7.84 39.73
N LYS A 334 -29.81 -8.24 39.92
CA LYS A 334 -30.74 -8.54 38.82
C LYS A 334 -31.00 -7.32 37.92
N THR A 335 -31.18 -6.13 38.50
CA THR A 335 -31.39 -4.90 37.73
C THR A 335 -30.16 -4.52 36.90
N VAL A 336 -28.96 -4.59 37.48
CA VAL A 336 -27.70 -4.27 36.78
C VAL A 336 -27.39 -5.30 35.70
N THR A 337 -27.60 -6.60 35.97
CA THR A 337 -27.39 -7.64 34.93
C THR A 337 -28.40 -7.51 33.80
N GLY A 338 -29.67 -7.24 34.09
CA GLY A 338 -30.69 -7.04 33.05
C GLY A 338 -30.37 -5.86 32.12
N PHE A 339 -29.84 -4.76 32.67
CA PHE A 339 -29.34 -3.66 31.86
C PHE A 339 -28.13 -4.08 31.01
N LYS A 340 -27.13 -4.74 31.61
CA LYS A 340 -25.94 -5.23 30.90
C LYS A 340 -26.31 -6.16 29.73
N ASP A 341 -27.24 -7.09 29.93
CA ASP A 341 -27.64 -8.06 28.90
C ASP A 341 -28.35 -7.38 27.71
N SER A 342 -28.93 -6.20 27.91
CA SER A 342 -29.57 -5.41 26.84
C SER A 342 -28.58 -4.59 25.98
N VAL A 343 -27.38 -4.29 26.49
CA VAL A 343 -26.40 -3.40 25.84
C VAL A 343 -25.80 -3.99 24.54
N PRO A 344 -25.46 -5.29 24.44
CA PRO A 344 -24.93 -5.89 23.21
C PRO A 344 -25.87 -5.75 22.00
N LEU A 345 -27.19 -5.75 22.21
CA LEU A 345 -28.15 -5.55 21.14
C LEU A 345 -28.13 -4.10 20.62
N ILE A 346 -27.93 -3.13 21.53
CA ILE A 346 -27.82 -1.71 21.19
C ILE A 346 -26.54 -1.43 20.41
N ASP A 347 -25.43 -2.06 20.79
CA ASP A 347 -24.15 -1.96 20.06
C ASP A 347 -24.29 -2.51 18.63
N ARG A 348 -24.92 -3.69 18.47
CA ARG A 348 -25.24 -4.25 17.16
C ARG A 348 -26.12 -3.32 16.32
N LEU A 349 -27.19 -2.78 16.89
CA LEU A 349 -28.11 -1.85 16.19
C LEU A 349 -27.47 -0.49 15.84
N LYS A 350 -26.35 -0.13 16.49
CA LYS A 350 -25.59 1.10 16.21
C LYS A 350 -24.56 0.91 15.08
N ALA A 351 -24.44 -0.28 14.51
CA ALA A 351 -23.56 -0.55 13.39
C ALA A 351 -23.81 0.43 12.22
N PRO A 352 -22.75 1.01 11.62
CA PRO A 352 -22.88 1.99 10.54
C PRO A 352 -23.51 1.42 9.26
N SER A 353 -23.54 0.09 9.13
CA SER A 353 -24.21 -0.64 8.05
C SER A 353 -25.73 -0.48 8.05
N ILE A 354 -26.35 -0.20 9.20
CA ILE A 354 -27.81 -0.06 9.32
C ILE A 354 -28.24 1.33 8.84
N GLN A 355 -29.13 1.37 7.84
CA GLN A 355 -29.69 2.59 7.23
C GLN A 355 -31.20 2.69 7.54
N GLU A 356 -31.84 3.81 7.19
CA GLU A 356 -33.28 4.05 7.40
C GLU A 356 -34.15 2.87 6.94
N ARG A 357 -33.89 2.32 5.74
CA ARG A 357 -34.59 1.13 5.20
C ARG A 357 -34.51 -0.13 6.08
N HIS A 358 -33.41 -0.31 6.83
CA HIS A 358 -33.21 -1.47 7.70
C HIS A 358 -34.03 -1.31 8.99
N TRP A 359 -34.12 -0.08 9.50
CA TRP A 359 -34.99 0.24 10.64
C TRP A 359 -36.46 0.09 10.31
N GLU A 360 -36.90 0.53 9.13
CA GLU A 360 -38.26 0.29 8.63
C GLU A 360 -38.60 -1.20 8.62
N LYS A 361 -37.66 -2.04 8.17
CA LYS A 361 -37.82 -3.50 8.13
C LYS A 361 -37.88 -4.13 9.54
N ILE A 362 -37.06 -3.66 10.48
CA ILE A 362 -37.07 -4.12 11.88
C ILE A 362 -38.40 -3.73 12.55
N ILE A 363 -38.87 -2.49 12.38
CA ILE A 363 -40.11 -2.00 12.99
C ILE A 363 -41.31 -2.76 12.42
N ALA A 364 -41.36 -2.96 11.11
CA ALA A 364 -42.44 -3.69 10.44
C ALA A 364 -42.56 -5.15 10.91
N GLN A 365 -41.46 -5.79 11.33
CA GLN A 365 -41.45 -7.19 11.77
C GLN A 365 -41.60 -7.36 13.29
N THR A 366 -41.25 -6.36 14.10
CA THR A 366 -41.29 -6.45 15.57
C THR A 366 -42.54 -5.83 16.17
N ARG A 367 -42.93 -4.62 15.71
CA ARG A 367 -44.08 -3.86 16.23
C ARG A 367 -44.71 -2.97 15.13
N PRO A 368 -45.60 -3.54 14.28
CA PRO A 368 -46.27 -2.81 13.18
C PRO A 368 -47.17 -1.66 13.64
N ASP A 369 -47.56 -1.67 14.92
CA ASP A 369 -48.44 -0.73 15.61
C ASP A 369 -47.81 0.65 15.89
N LEU A 370 -46.48 0.77 15.85
CA LEU A 370 -45.74 1.98 16.24
C LEU A 370 -45.54 3.02 15.13
N GLY A 371 -45.96 2.75 13.88
CA GLY A 371 -45.85 3.70 12.76
C GLY A 371 -44.42 4.00 12.31
N GLU A 372 -44.24 5.04 11.49
CA GLU A 372 -42.91 5.49 11.01
C GLU A 372 -42.14 6.21 12.12
N ILE A 373 -41.01 5.63 12.54
CA ILE A 373 -40.11 6.24 13.53
C ILE A 373 -39.00 7.01 12.81
N ASN A 374 -38.89 8.31 13.10
CA ASN A 374 -37.80 9.12 12.59
C ASN A 374 -36.51 8.89 13.40
N LEU A 375 -35.51 8.27 12.78
CA LEU A 375 -34.21 7.94 13.40
C LEU A 375 -33.41 9.16 13.85
N LYS A 376 -33.72 10.37 13.36
CA LYS A 376 -33.02 11.59 13.76
C LYS A 376 -33.48 12.11 15.12
N THR A 377 -34.66 11.70 15.58
CA THR A 377 -35.28 12.16 16.85
C THR A 377 -35.50 11.05 17.86
N ILE A 378 -35.21 9.79 17.51
CA ILE A 378 -35.39 8.65 18.42
C ILE A 378 -34.40 8.75 19.60
N THR A 379 -34.91 8.55 20.81
CA THR A 379 -34.11 8.48 22.05
C THR A 379 -33.91 7.03 22.45
N LEU A 380 -32.88 6.76 23.25
CA LEU A 380 -32.60 5.41 23.76
C LEU A 380 -33.79 4.82 24.54
N SER A 381 -34.57 5.66 25.23
CA SER A 381 -35.83 5.26 25.89
C SER A 381 -36.82 4.60 24.92
N LYS A 382 -36.99 5.18 23.72
CA LYS A 382 -37.91 4.65 22.71
C LYS A 382 -37.43 3.32 22.13
N VAL A 383 -36.11 3.10 22.10
CA VAL A 383 -35.51 1.83 21.67
C VAL A 383 -35.68 0.74 22.73
N PHE A 384 -35.60 1.09 24.02
CA PHE A 384 -35.93 0.14 25.09
C PHE A 384 -37.42 -0.26 25.10
N GLU A 385 -38.34 0.66 24.76
CA GLU A 385 -39.78 0.37 24.61
C GLU A 385 -40.08 -0.63 23.48
N LEU A 386 -39.19 -0.76 22.48
CA LEU A 386 -39.35 -1.72 21.39
C LEU A 386 -39.06 -3.16 21.83
N GLU A 387 -38.46 -3.37 23.01
CA GLU A 387 -38.13 -4.67 23.58
C GLU A 387 -37.47 -5.63 22.57
N LEU A 388 -36.57 -5.10 21.75
CA LEU A 388 -35.92 -5.84 20.65
C LEU A 388 -35.12 -7.06 21.13
N GLN A 389 -34.82 -7.14 22.43
CA GLN A 389 -34.23 -8.32 23.07
C GLN A 389 -35.09 -9.59 22.92
N ASN A 390 -36.39 -9.46 22.69
CA ASN A 390 -37.31 -10.58 22.45
C ASN A 390 -37.33 -11.04 20.98
N TYR A 391 -36.69 -10.29 20.07
CA TYR A 391 -36.68 -10.53 18.62
C TYR A 391 -35.24 -10.53 18.05
N GLN A 392 -34.29 -11.12 18.77
CA GLN A 392 -32.87 -11.12 18.37
C GLN A 392 -32.63 -11.71 16.98
N ASP A 393 -33.31 -12.82 16.64
CA ASP A 393 -33.14 -13.50 15.34
C ASP A 393 -33.48 -12.58 14.14
N VAL A 394 -34.54 -11.78 14.28
CA VAL A 394 -34.96 -10.80 13.26
C VAL A 394 -33.92 -9.70 13.10
N VAL A 395 -33.40 -9.20 14.22
CA VAL A 395 -32.36 -8.16 14.22
C VAL A 395 -31.08 -8.69 13.58
N ASP A 396 -30.69 -9.94 13.86
CA ASP A 396 -29.49 -10.58 13.31
C ASP A 396 -29.60 -10.86 11.79
N GLU A 397 -30.80 -11.21 11.29
CA GLU A 397 -31.04 -11.35 9.85
C GLU A 397 -30.87 -10.00 9.13
N VAL A 398 -31.48 -8.93 9.65
CA VAL A 398 -31.38 -7.58 9.06
C VAL A 398 -29.95 -7.03 9.16
N LEU A 399 -29.23 -7.31 10.24
CA LEU A 399 -27.82 -6.97 10.39
C LEU A 399 -26.95 -7.65 9.33
N THR A 400 -27.21 -8.94 9.06
CA THR A 400 -26.47 -9.69 8.05
C THR A 400 -26.70 -9.11 6.66
N GLU A 401 -27.94 -8.72 6.34
CA GLU A 401 -28.30 -8.00 5.11
C GLU A 401 -27.58 -6.65 5.03
N ALA A 402 -27.67 -5.84 6.08
CA ALA A 402 -27.06 -4.51 6.14
C ALA A 402 -25.54 -4.55 5.95
N ASN A 403 -24.85 -5.48 6.64
CA ASN A 403 -23.40 -5.65 6.53
C ASN A 403 -22.97 -6.11 5.12
N ALA A 404 -23.75 -7.00 4.50
CA ALA A 404 -23.48 -7.43 3.14
C ALA A 404 -23.72 -6.30 2.12
N GLU A 405 -24.75 -5.47 2.33
CA GLU A 405 -25.00 -4.28 1.52
C GLU A 405 -23.89 -3.23 1.66
N GLU A 406 -23.40 -2.96 2.88
CA GLU A 406 -22.29 -2.03 3.09
C GLU A 406 -21.01 -2.50 2.39
N LYS A 407 -20.70 -3.80 2.48
CA LYS A 407 -19.56 -4.40 1.78
C LYS A 407 -19.68 -4.20 0.26
N ASN A 408 -20.86 -4.48 -0.30
CA ASN A 408 -21.12 -4.30 -1.74
C ASN A 408 -21.01 -2.82 -2.17
N GLU A 409 -21.54 -1.90 -1.38
CA GLU A 409 -21.45 -0.45 -1.63
C GLU A 409 -19.99 0.03 -1.56
N ARG A 410 -19.19 -0.46 -0.60
CA ARG A 410 -17.77 -0.15 -0.50
C ARG A 410 -16.99 -0.64 -1.72
N ASN A 411 -17.24 -1.87 -2.18
CA ASN A 411 -16.63 -2.40 -3.39
C ASN A 411 -17.01 -1.59 -4.64
N LEU A 412 -18.29 -1.20 -4.78
CA LEU A 412 -18.74 -0.34 -5.89
C LEU A 412 -18.06 1.03 -5.88
N ARG A 413 -17.91 1.66 -4.70
CA ARG A 413 -17.18 2.94 -4.57
C ARG A 413 -15.71 2.79 -4.93
N GLN A 414 -15.09 1.66 -4.58
CA GLN A 414 -13.71 1.39 -4.95
C GLN A 414 -13.55 1.27 -6.47
N ILE A 415 -14.44 0.53 -7.15
CA ILE A 415 -14.47 0.46 -8.62
C ILE A 415 -14.61 1.87 -9.22
N GLU A 416 -15.57 2.67 -8.74
CA GLU A 416 -15.75 4.05 -9.19
C GLU A 416 -14.49 4.90 -9.04
N GLN A 417 -13.78 4.77 -7.92
CA GLN A 417 -12.57 5.54 -7.65
C GLN A 417 -11.39 5.09 -8.52
N THR A 418 -11.23 3.80 -8.74
CA THR A 418 -10.22 3.24 -9.64
C THR A 418 -10.38 3.82 -11.04
N TRP A 419 -11.59 3.75 -11.63
CA TRP A 419 -11.81 4.21 -13.01
C TRP A 419 -11.84 5.74 -13.17
N LYS A 420 -12.08 6.49 -12.10
CA LYS A 420 -11.87 7.95 -12.06
C LYS A 420 -10.40 8.35 -12.15
N THR A 421 -9.49 7.50 -11.70
CA THR A 421 -8.06 7.84 -11.59
C THR A 421 -7.19 7.11 -12.61
N GLN A 422 -7.63 5.96 -13.13
CA GLN A 422 -6.89 5.17 -14.11
C GLN A 422 -6.62 5.95 -15.40
N GLN A 423 -5.37 5.92 -15.87
CA GLN A 423 -4.93 6.63 -17.07
C GLN A 423 -4.22 5.68 -18.04
N PHE A 424 -4.36 5.93 -19.34
CA PHE A 424 -3.56 5.31 -20.38
C PHE A 424 -2.12 5.83 -20.33
N GLU A 425 -1.15 4.92 -20.41
CA GLU A 425 0.24 5.29 -20.64
C GLU A 425 0.45 5.56 -22.13
N VAL A 426 0.54 6.84 -22.51
CA VAL A 426 0.69 7.28 -23.90
C VAL A 426 2.13 7.71 -24.14
N VAL A 427 2.75 7.13 -25.17
CA VAL A 427 4.13 7.42 -25.58
C VAL A 427 4.17 8.05 -26.96
N LYS A 428 5.23 8.80 -27.25
CA LYS A 428 5.48 9.32 -28.59
C LYS A 428 5.92 8.18 -29.51
N TYR A 429 5.27 8.05 -30.66
CA TYR A 429 5.67 7.12 -31.71
C TYR A 429 6.66 7.80 -32.66
N SER A 430 7.85 7.23 -32.78
CA SER A 430 8.90 7.66 -33.71
C SER A 430 9.41 6.47 -34.52
N LYS A 431 9.68 6.68 -35.82
CA LYS A 431 10.36 5.71 -36.68
C LYS A 431 11.54 6.44 -37.34
N GLY A 432 12.76 6.08 -36.96
CA GLY A 432 13.96 6.87 -37.28
C GLY A 432 14.06 8.16 -36.45
N ASN A 433 14.44 9.27 -37.07
CA ASN A 433 14.58 10.59 -36.42
C ASN A 433 13.31 11.46 -36.45
N GLU A 434 12.17 10.95 -36.96
CA GLU A 434 10.93 11.72 -37.10
C GLU A 434 9.85 11.29 -36.10
N GLU A 435 9.26 12.27 -35.40
CA GLU A 435 8.10 12.07 -34.53
C GLU A 435 6.80 11.95 -35.37
N ARG A 436 6.17 10.77 -35.31
CA ARG A 436 5.07 10.37 -36.21
C ARG A 436 3.70 10.43 -35.53
N GLY A 437 3.63 10.49 -34.20
CA GLY A 437 2.39 10.68 -33.45
C GLY A 437 2.46 10.21 -32.00
N TRP A 438 1.30 9.87 -31.44
CA TRP A 438 1.16 9.29 -30.10
C TRP A 438 0.62 7.87 -30.22
N ALA A 439 1.10 6.96 -29.37
CA ALA A 439 0.66 5.58 -29.28
C ALA A 439 0.40 5.20 -27.82
N ILE A 440 -0.59 4.34 -27.58
CA ILE A 440 -0.81 3.74 -26.27
C ILE A 440 0.24 2.62 -26.11
N LYS A 441 0.94 2.60 -24.97
CA LYS A 441 1.83 1.51 -24.59
C LYS A 441 1.02 0.26 -24.23
N SER A 442 1.66 -0.79 -23.72
CA SER A 442 0.96 -2.01 -23.30
C SER A 442 -0.06 -1.70 -22.18
N PRO A 443 -1.37 -1.96 -22.38
CA PRO A 443 -2.39 -1.70 -21.38
C PRO A 443 -2.60 -2.89 -20.43
N ASP A 444 -1.56 -3.69 -20.17
CA ASP A 444 -1.69 -4.97 -19.44
C ASP A 444 -2.19 -4.76 -18.00
N ASP A 445 -1.68 -3.76 -17.30
CA ASP A 445 -2.14 -3.40 -15.94
C ASP A 445 -3.61 -2.95 -15.94
N ILE A 446 -4.03 -2.26 -17.00
CA ILE A 446 -5.42 -1.80 -17.18
C ILE A 446 -6.34 -3.01 -17.44
N ARG A 447 -5.87 -4.00 -18.21
CA ARG A 447 -6.61 -5.24 -18.47
C ARG A 447 -6.74 -6.10 -17.21
N ALA A 448 -5.68 -6.27 -16.44
CA ALA A 448 -5.75 -6.98 -15.16
C ALA A 448 -6.76 -6.31 -14.21
N ALA A 449 -6.72 -4.97 -14.11
CA ALA A 449 -7.69 -4.22 -13.31
C ALA A 449 -9.13 -4.31 -13.86
N LEU A 450 -9.33 -4.45 -15.17
CA LEU A 450 -10.64 -4.70 -15.78
C LEU A 450 -11.19 -6.06 -15.38
N GLU A 451 -10.40 -7.12 -15.55
CA GLU A 451 -10.79 -8.49 -15.25
C GLU A 451 -11.18 -8.65 -13.77
N ASP A 452 -10.35 -8.14 -12.86
CA ASP A 452 -10.64 -8.16 -11.42
C ASP A 452 -11.92 -7.40 -11.06
N ASN A 453 -12.11 -6.20 -11.63
CA ASN A 453 -13.29 -5.38 -11.34
C ASN A 453 -14.57 -5.95 -11.97
N ILE A 454 -14.49 -6.59 -13.14
CA ILE A 454 -15.62 -7.30 -13.77
C ILE A 454 -16.02 -8.50 -12.90
N LEU A 455 -15.06 -9.29 -12.42
CA LEU A 455 -15.32 -10.42 -11.53
C LEU A 455 -15.94 -9.95 -10.20
N ASN A 456 -15.44 -8.85 -9.64
CA ASN A 456 -16.04 -8.23 -8.45
C ASN A 456 -17.48 -7.77 -8.71
N LEU A 457 -17.79 -7.18 -9.86
CA LEU A 457 -19.16 -6.80 -10.22
C LEU A 457 -20.07 -8.03 -10.38
N GLN A 458 -19.60 -9.12 -10.98
CA GLN A 458 -20.36 -10.37 -11.11
C GLN A 458 -20.68 -10.99 -9.73
N ASN A 459 -19.72 -10.93 -8.80
CA ASN A 459 -19.94 -11.36 -7.42
C ASN A 459 -20.99 -10.50 -6.71
N ILE A 460 -20.99 -9.17 -6.92
CA ILE A 460 -22.01 -8.28 -6.38
C ILE A 460 -23.36 -8.52 -7.05
N ALA A 461 -23.39 -8.78 -8.36
CA ALA A 461 -24.60 -9.03 -9.15
C ALA A 461 -25.30 -10.34 -8.75
N SER A 462 -24.55 -11.38 -8.39
CA SER A 462 -25.07 -12.66 -7.90
C SER A 462 -25.49 -12.64 -6.44
N SER A 463 -25.15 -11.58 -5.69
CA SER A 463 -25.56 -11.41 -4.30
C SER A 463 -27.07 -11.17 -4.18
N LYS A 464 -27.72 -11.87 -3.25
CA LYS A 464 -29.14 -11.64 -2.92
C LYS A 464 -29.44 -10.22 -2.41
N PHE A 465 -28.41 -9.48 -2.00
CA PHE A 465 -28.48 -8.13 -1.43
C PHE A 465 -28.20 -7.02 -2.47
N VAL A 466 -28.27 -7.32 -3.78
CA VAL A 466 -27.96 -6.35 -4.84
C VAL A 466 -29.09 -5.36 -5.14
N ARG A 467 -30.31 -5.58 -4.62
CA ARG A 467 -31.52 -4.82 -5.01
C ARG A 467 -31.33 -3.31 -4.94
N ALA A 468 -30.72 -2.80 -3.87
CA ALA A 468 -30.50 -1.36 -3.68
C ALA A 468 -29.55 -0.74 -4.72
N PHE A 469 -28.64 -1.53 -5.29
CA PHE A 469 -27.55 -1.04 -6.15
C PHE A 469 -27.60 -1.58 -7.59
N SER A 470 -28.61 -2.40 -7.94
CA SER A 470 -28.72 -3.11 -9.22
C SER A 470 -28.57 -2.18 -10.44
N LYS A 471 -29.12 -0.96 -10.39
CA LYS A 471 -28.96 0.04 -11.47
C LYS A 471 -27.50 0.48 -11.65
N ARG A 472 -26.77 0.70 -10.54
CA ARG A 472 -25.34 1.08 -10.56
C ARG A 472 -24.47 -0.08 -11.04
N VAL A 473 -24.72 -1.30 -10.56
CA VAL A 473 -23.99 -2.51 -10.98
C VAL A 473 -24.12 -2.71 -12.49
N LYS A 474 -25.35 -2.73 -13.02
CA LYS A 474 -25.59 -2.90 -14.47
C LYS A 474 -24.93 -1.81 -15.31
N LYS A 475 -24.89 -0.56 -14.81
CA LYS A 475 -24.20 0.53 -15.49
C LYS A 475 -22.69 0.27 -15.55
N TRP A 476 -22.06 -0.06 -14.42
CA TRP A 476 -20.64 -0.34 -14.37
C TRP A 476 -20.25 -1.59 -15.15
N GLU A 477 -21.06 -2.66 -15.14
CA GLU A 477 -20.84 -3.82 -16.00
C GLU A 477 -20.83 -3.41 -17.48
N LYS A 478 -21.81 -2.61 -17.93
CA LYS A 478 -21.85 -2.11 -19.30
C LYS A 478 -20.63 -1.24 -19.63
N ASP A 479 -20.28 -0.33 -18.73
CA ASP A 479 -19.17 0.62 -18.92
C ASP A 479 -17.81 -0.10 -18.95
N LEU A 480 -17.56 -1.08 -18.07
CA LEU A 480 -16.31 -1.85 -18.06
C LEU A 480 -16.18 -2.75 -19.29
N ASN A 481 -17.25 -3.43 -19.70
CA ASN A 481 -17.24 -4.21 -20.94
C ASN A 481 -16.98 -3.31 -22.17
N MET A 482 -17.58 -2.11 -22.20
CA MET A 482 -17.30 -1.13 -23.25
C MET A 482 -15.83 -0.70 -23.26
N ILE A 483 -15.20 -0.48 -22.10
CA ILE A 483 -13.77 -0.17 -22.03
C ILE A 483 -12.94 -1.32 -22.63
N ASN A 484 -13.27 -2.57 -22.28
CA ASN A 484 -12.55 -3.74 -22.78
C ASN A 484 -12.63 -3.84 -24.31
N ASP A 485 -13.85 -3.79 -24.86
CA ASP A 485 -14.10 -3.81 -26.31
C ASP A 485 -13.37 -2.68 -27.04
N VAL A 486 -13.35 -1.48 -26.44
CA VAL A 486 -12.67 -0.31 -26.99
C VAL A 486 -11.17 -0.52 -27.01
N ILE A 487 -10.56 -1.01 -25.93
CA ILE A 487 -9.11 -1.26 -25.87
C ILE A 487 -8.68 -2.26 -26.94
N ASP A 488 -9.43 -3.35 -27.11
CA ASP A 488 -9.10 -4.40 -28.07
C ASP A 488 -9.10 -3.88 -29.51
N ILE A 489 -10.17 -3.17 -29.92
CA ILE A 489 -10.21 -2.58 -31.26
C ILE A 489 -9.16 -1.49 -31.43
N TRP A 490 -8.86 -0.72 -30.38
CA TRP A 490 -7.88 0.36 -30.45
C TRP A 490 -6.48 -0.16 -30.71
N LEU A 491 -6.06 -1.23 -30.04
CA LEU A 491 -4.75 -1.84 -30.29
C LEU A 491 -4.66 -2.46 -31.69
N ILE A 492 -5.77 -3.01 -32.21
CA ILE A 492 -5.84 -3.48 -33.61
C ILE A 492 -5.64 -2.31 -34.58
N VAL A 493 -6.39 -1.21 -34.37
CA VAL A 493 -6.27 0.01 -35.18
C VAL A 493 -4.86 0.57 -35.11
N GLN A 494 -4.26 0.67 -33.91
CA GLN A 494 -2.92 1.19 -33.70
C GLN A 494 -1.89 0.39 -34.50
N ARG A 495 -1.91 -0.95 -34.41
CA ARG A 495 -0.98 -1.81 -35.15
C ARG A 495 -1.13 -1.66 -36.67
N LYS A 496 -2.37 -1.69 -37.19
CA LYS A 496 -2.65 -1.52 -38.62
C LYS A 496 -2.24 -0.14 -39.12
N TRP A 497 -2.53 0.90 -38.34
CA TRP A 497 -2.15 2.27 -38.65
C TRP A 497 -0.62 2.42 -38.68
N MET A 498 0.11 1.93 -37.66
CA MET A 498 1.59 2.00 -37.64
C MET A 498 2.23 1.31 -38.85
N TYR A 499 1.69 0.15 -39.26
CA TYR A 499 2.15 -0.57 -40.44
C TYR A 499 1.96 0.27 -41.72
N LEU A 500 0.73 0.71 -41.99
CA LEU A 500 0.38 1.48 -43.20
C LEU A 500 1.02 2.88 -43.23
N GLU A 501 1.11 3.54 -42.07
CA GLU A 501 1.79 4.84 -41.91
C GLU A 501 3.22 4.73 -42.39
N SER A 502 3.91 3.66 -41.97
CA SER A 502 5.30 3.49 -42.30
C SER A 502 5.57 3.18 -43.77
N ILE A 503 4.55 2.76 -44.52
CA ILE A 503 4.61 2.48 -45.96
C ILE A 503 4.30 3.77 -46.75
N PHE A 504 3.13 4.38 -46.51
CA PHE A 504 2.65 5.55 -47.27
C PHE A 504 3.39 6.86 -46.94
N ASN A 505 4.02 6.97 -45.78
CA ASN A 505 4.89 8.10 -45.42
C ASN A 505 6.39 7.72 -45.43
N GLY A 506 6.73 6.46 -45.71
CA GLY A 506 8.12 6.00 -45.81
C GLY A 506 8.69 6.08 -47.22
N SER A 507 7.84 5.98 -48.25
CA SER A 507 8.23 6.04 -49.66
C SER A 507 7.28 6.92 -50.48
N GLY A 508 7.81 7.97 -51.10
CA GLY A 508 7.03 8.86 -51.96
C GLY A 508 6.51 8.16 -53.22
N ASP A 509 7.25 7.16 -53.71
CA ASP A 509 6.96 6.48 -54.97
C ASP A 509 5.76 5.53 -54.86
N ILE A 510 5.62 4.77 -53.75
CA ILE A 510 4.42 3.95 -53.49
C ILE A 510 3.18 4.83 -53.39
N ARG A 511 3.33 6.01 -52.77
CA ARG A 511 2.23 6.97 -52.62
C ARG A 511 1.74 7.51 -53.97
N GLN A 512 2.63 7.67 -54.95
CA GLN A 512 2.25 8.06 -56.30
C GLN A 512 1.55 6.92 -57.05
N GLN A 513 2.03 5.69 -56.89
CA GLN A 513 1.45 4.50 -57.52
C GLN A 513 0.05 4.16 -56.95
N LEU A 514 -0.15 4.37 -55.64
CA LEU A 514 -1.40 4.11 -54.92
C LEU A 514 -2.04 5.43 -54.45
N ASN A 515 -2.27 6.37 -55.37
CA ASN A 515 -2.73 7.73 -55.05
C ASN A 515 -4.11 7.76 -54.36
N GLU A 516 -5.06 6.93 -54.80
CA GLU A 516 -6.39 6.88 -54.19
C GLU A 516 -6.34 6.34 -52.76
N GLU A 517 -5.60 5.26 -52.54
CA GLU A 517 -5.41 4.61 -51.23
C GLU A 517 -4.62 5.51 -50.29
N ALA A 518 -3.60 6.22 -50.80
CA ALA A 518 -2.86 7.22 -50.03
C ALA A 518 -3.76 8.36 -49.54
N LYS A 519 -4.63 8.90 -50.42
CA LYS A 519 -5.61 9.93 -50.03
C LYS A 519 -6.63 9.40 -49.02
N LYS A 520 -7.07 8.14 -49.15
CA LYS A 520 -7.94 7.48 -48.15
C LYS A 520 -7.21 7.37 -46.81
N PHE A 521 -5.96 6.90 -46.83
CA PHE A 521 -5.12 6.78 -45.63
C PHE A 521 -4.88 8.13 -44.95
N ASP A 522 -4.63 9.22 -45.68
CA ASP A 522 -4.44 10.55 -45.09
C ASP A 522 -5.65 11.04 -44.29
N ARG A 523 -6.86 10.75 -44.77
CA ARG A 523 -8.11 11.06 -44.05
C ARG A 523 -8.22 10.24 -42.76
N ILE A 524 -7.89 8.94 -42.83
CA ILE A 524 -7.86 8.05 -41.67
C ILE A 524 -6.80 8.53 -40.68
N ASN A 525 -5.59 8.82 -41.15
CA ASN A 525 -4.47 9.30 -40.35
C ASN A 525 -4.81 10.61 -39.63
N THR A 526 -5.43 11.58 -40.32
CA THR A 526 -5.88 12.83 -39.70
C THR A 526 -6.92 12.55 -38.59
N THR A 527 -7.86 11.64 -38.84
CA THR A 527 -8.91 11.30 -37.86
C THR A 527 -8.31 10.58 -36.65
N TYR A 528 -7.54 9.53 -36.86
CA TYR A 528 -6.93 8.75 -35.79
C TYR A 528 -5.86 9.54 -35.02
N ARG A 529 -4.89 10.15 -35.71
CA ARG A 529 -3.78 10.88 -35.07
C ARG A 529 -4.24 12.19 -34.43
N LYS A 530 -4.88 13.09 -35.19
CA LYS A 530 -5.20 14.45 -34.71
C LYS A 530 -6.47 14.50 -33.86
N LYS A 531 -7.54 13.76 -34.22
CA LYS A 531 -8.81 13.84 -33.48
C LYS A 531 -8.87 12.89 -32.29
N ILE A 532 -8.32 11.69 -32.40
CA ILE A 532 -8.38 10.68 -31.33
C ILE A 532 -7.13 10.76 -30.44
N MET A 533 -5.95 10.48 -31.01
CA MET A 533 -4.74 10.26 -30.20
C MET A 533 -4.19 11.53 -29.54
N GLU A 534 -4.24 12.70 -30.18
CA GLU A 534 -3.85 13.97 -29.52
C GLU A 534 -4.78 14.34 -28.35
N ASN A 535 -6.08 14.06 -28.46
CA ASN A 535 -7.02 14.31 -27.38
C ASN A 535 -6.79 13.36 -26.19
N VAL A 536 -6.42 12.11 -26.48
CA VAL A 536 -6.09 11.09 -25.47
C VAL A 536 -4.77 11.43 -24.78
N ALA A 537 -3.77 11.92 -25.51
CA ALA A 537 -2.53 12.43 -24.93
C ALA A 537 -2.76 13.62 -23.98
N LYS A 538 -3.74 14.50 -24.28
CA LYS A 538 -4.12 15.62 -23.40
C LYS A 538 -4.93 15.19 -22.18
N LYS A 539 -5.80 14.19 -22.32
CA LYS A 539 -6.69 13.70 -21.25
C LYS A 539 -6.68 12.16 -21.22
N PRO A 540 -5.66 11.54 -20.59
CA PRO A 540 -5.43 10.10 -20.72
C PRO A 540 -6.34 9.22 -19.86
N ASN A 541 -7.35 9.75 -19.16
CA ASN A 541 -8.22 8.93 -18.32
C ASN A 541 -8.98 7.87 -19.15
N VAL A 542 -8.88 6.61 -18.72
CA VAL A 542 -9.40 5.46 -19.48
C VAL A 542 -10.91 5.51 -19.65
N TYR A 543 -11.63 5.77 -18.55
CA TYR A 543 -13.09 5.85 -18.57
C TYR A 543 -13.59 6.98 -19.48
N ALA A 544 -12.97 8.16 -19.42
CA ALA A 544 -13.31 9.29 -20.26
C ALA A 544 -13.03 9.04 -21.75
N CYS A 545 -11.91 8.37 -22.06
CA CYS A 545 -11.52 8.08 -23.43
C CYS A 545 -12.37 6.99 -24.10
N CYS A 546 -12.84 6.00 -23.33
CA CYS A 546 -13.57 4.85 -23.86
C CYS A 546 -15.09 5.01 -23.77
N VAL A 547 -15.61 5.53 -22.65
CA VAL A 547 -17.06 5.57 -22.34
C VAL A 547 -17.63 6.97 -22.50
N ALA A 548 -16.98 8.00 -21.96
CA ALA A 548 -17.48 9.38 -21.99
C ALA A 548 -16.96 10.21 -23.18
N SER A 549 -16.55 9.55 -24.27
CA SER A 549 -15.99 10.21 -25.45
C SER A 549 -17.02 11.14 -26.13
N GLU A 550 -16.60 12.34 -26.53
CA GLU A 550 -17.42 13.28 -27.32
C GLU A 550 -17.97 12.59 -28.58
N GLY A 551 -19.31 12.48 -28.71
CA GLY A 551 -19.97 11.85 -29.86
C GLY A 551 -20.60 10.47 -29.62
N GLY A 552 -20.44 9.87 -28.44
CA GLY A 552 -21.34 8.82 -27.95
C GLY A 552 -21.01 7.35 -28.26
N SER A 553 -19.92 7.01 -28.97
CA SER A 553 -19.35 5.65 -28.97
C SER A 553 -17.96 5.60 -29.66
N ARG A 554 -16.87 5.76 -28.88
CA ARG A 554 -15.48 5.56 -29.36
C ARG A 554 -15.28 4.19 -30.03
N LEU A 555 -16.00 3.18 -29.56
CA LEU A 555 -15.99 1.84 -30.13
C LEU A 555 -16.40 1.84 -31.61
N THR A 556 -17.48 2.54 -31.96
CA THR A 556 -17.98 2.61 -33.34
C THR A 556 -17.00 3.37 -34.24
N GLU A 557 -16.43 4.46 -33.74
CA GLU A 557 -15.44 5.26 -34.48
C GLU A 557 -14.17 4.43 -34.79
N LEU A 558 -13.63 3.71 -33.81
CA LEU A 558 -12.47 2.84 -34.00
C LEU A 558 -12.78 1.63 -34.89
N ARG A 559 -13.97 1.05 -34.80
CA ARG A 559 -14.41 -0.02 -35.71
C ARG A 559 -14.44 0.47 -37.16
N ASN A 560 -15.01 1.64 -37.40
CA ASN A 560 -15.01 2.25 -38.74
C ASN A 560 -13.59 2.51 -39.25
N ILE A 561 -12.71 3.07 -38.40
CA ILE A 561 -11.29 3.26 -38.75
C ILE A 561 -10.62 1.92 -39.05
N SER A 562 -10.84 0.87 -38.26
CA SER A 562 -10.29 -0.47 -38.54
C SER A 562 -10.75 -0.98 -39.88
N THR A 563 -12.05 -0.89 -40.20
CA THR A 563 -12.59 -1.34 -41.49
C THR A 563 -11.98 -0.59 -42.67
N GLU A 564 -11.79 0.72 -42.55
CA GLU A 564 -11.14 1.51 -43.59
C GLU A 564 -9.65 1.19 -43.73
N LEU A 565 -8.94 0.94 -42.62
CA LEU A 565 -7.55 0.44 -42.64
C LEU A 565 -7.46 -0.95 -43.28
N ASP A 566 -8.42 -1.84 -43.02
CA ASP A 566 -8.50 -3.18 -43.63
C ASP A 566 -8.69 -3.10 -45.14
N LYS A 567 -9.53 -2.18 -45.62
CA LYS A 567 -9.68 -1.93 -47.06
C LYS A 567 -8.38 -1.42 -47.69
N CYS A 568 -7.67 -0.52 -47.02
CA CYS A 568 -6.37 -0.02 -47.49
C CYS A 568 -5.34 -1.15 -47.52
N GLN A 569 -5.25 -1.97 -46.47
CA GLN A 569 -4.35 -3.10 -46.39
C GLN A 569 -4.65 -4.15 -47.47
N LYS A 570 -5.93 -4.49 -47.69
CA LYS A 570 -6.34 -5.42 -48.75
C LYS A 570 -5.96 -4.90 -50.14
N SER A 571 -6.15 -3.61 -50.39
CA SER A 571 -5.78 -2.98 -51.66
C SER A 571 -4.26 -3.03 -51.88
N LEU A 572 -3.48 -2.79 -50.82
CA LEU A 572 -2.03 -2.95 -50.85
C LEU A 572 -1.60 -4.41 -51.13
N THR A 573 -2.25 -5.39 -50.49
CA THR A 573 -1.98 -6.81 -50.75
C THR A 573 -2.27 -7.18 -52.21
N ASN A 574 -3.44 -6.78 -52.73
CA ASN A 574 -3.81 -7.01 -54.13
C ASN A 574 -2.80 -6.35 -55.09
N TYR A 575 -2.30 -5.17 -54.76
CA TYR A 575 -1.26 -4.49 -55.51
C TYR A 575 0.04 -5.30 -55.53
N LEU A 576 0.51 -5.78 -54.38
CA LEU A 576 1.70 -6.62 -54.28
C LEU A 576 1.54 -7.94 -55.03
N GLU A 577 0.36 -8.57 -54.95
CA GLU A 577 0.04 -9.78 -55.73
C GLU A 577 0.07 -9.52 -57.23
N SER A 578 -0.47 -8.39 -57.70
CA SER A 578 -0.36 -8.00 -59.10
C SER A 578 1.10 -7.88 -59.54
N LYS A 579 1.97 -7.31 -58.70
CA LYS A 579 3.41 -7.19 -59.00
C LYS A 579 4.12 -8.54 -58.98
N ARG A 580 3.74 -9.44 -58.07
CA ARG A 580 4.24 -10.82 -58.05
C ARG A 580 3.79 -11.62 -59.28
N ASN A 581 2.59 -11.39 -59.78
CA ASN A 581 2.11 -12.01 -61.02
C ASN A 581 2.84 -11.50 -62.26
N SER A 582 3.21 -10.22 -62.29
CA SER A 582 4.01 -9.66 -63.38
C SER A 582 5.45 -10.20 -63.40
N PHE A 583 6.05 -10.43 -62.24
CA PHE A 583 7.38 -11.04 -62.12
C PHE A 583 7.40 -12.12 -61.04
N ALA A 584 7.25 -13.38 -61.47
CA ALA A 584 7.02 -14.53 -60.59
C ALA A 584 8.11 -14.74 -59.53
N ARG A 585 9.35 -14.27 -59.75
CA ARG A 585 10.42 -14.39 -58.76
C ARG A 585 10.14 -13.59 -57.47
N PHE A 586 9.27 -12.58 -57.50
CA PHE A 586 8.85 -11.84 -56.31
C PHE A 586 8.01 -12.67 -55.31
N TYR A 587 7.54 -13.86 -55.68
CA TYR A 587 6.93 -14.79 -54.72
C TYR A 587 7.93 -15.31 -53.67
N PHE A 588 9.24 -15.24 -53.94
CA PHE A 588 10.29 -15.74 -53.06
C PHE A 588 10.88 -14.69 -52.10
N ILE A 589 10.31 -13.49 -52.06
CA ILE A 589 10.68 -12.44 -51.11
C ILE A 589 9.48 -12.03 -50.24
N SER A 590 9.77 -11.51 -49.05
CA SER A 590 8.72 -11.03 -48.14
C SER A 590 7.98 -9.83 -48.73
N SER A 591 6.75 -9.58 -48.25
CA SER A 591 6.00 -8.39 -48.66
C SER A 591 6.72 -7.09 -48.29
N ASP A 592 7.45 -7.05 -47.18
CA ASP A 592 8.24 -5.89 -46.76
C ASP A 592 9.45 -5.65 -47.67
N ASP A 593 10.17 -6.72 -48.06
CA ASP A 593 11.28 -6.63 -49.02
C ASP A 593 10.75 -6.14 -50.38
N LEU A 594 9.60 -6.65 -50.83
CA LEU A 594 8.97 -6.23 -52.07
C LEU A 594 8.54 -4.75 -52.02
N LEU A 595 7.96 -4.30 -50.90
CA LEU A 595 7.64 -2.89 -50.70
C LEU A 595 8.88 -2.00 -50.70
N PHE A 596 9.98 -2.46 -50.09
CA PHE A 596 11.25 -1.73 -50.10
C PHE A 596 11.80 -1.56 -51.52
N ILE A 597 11.72 -2.62 -52.34
CA ILE A 597 12.11 -2.59 -53.74
C ILE A 597 11.21 -1.64 -54.55
N LEU A 598 9.89 -1.73 -54.38
CA LEU A 598 8.92 -0.92 -55.13
C LEU A 598 8.89 0.55 -54.71
N GLY A 599 9.27 0.84 -53.46
CA GLY A 599 9.26 2.19 -52.89
C GLY A 599 10.51 3.04 -53.15
N SER A 600 11.48 2.49 -53.89
CA SER A 600 12.67 3.21 -54.33
C SER A 600 12.73 3.24 -55.85
N SER A 601 12.88 4.43 -56.42
CA SER A 601 13.18 4.63 -57.84
C SER A 601 14.63 4.30 -58.22
N ASN A 602 15.50 3.98 -57.25
CA ASN A 602 16.88 3.59 -57.53
C ASN A 602 16.98 2.09 -57.86
N PRO A 603 17.44 1.70 -59.08
CA PRO A 603 17.59 0.30 -59.46
C PRO A 603 18.53 -0.50 -58.55
N LYS A 604 19.49 0.13 -57.89
CA LYS A 604 20.43 -0.55 -56.98
C LYS A 604 19.79 -1.11 -55.72
N THR A 605 18.58 -0.65 -55.37
CA THR A 605 17.84 -1.15 -54.22
C THR A 605 17.54 -2.66 -54.32
N ILE A 606 17.54 -3.23 -55.52
CA ILE A 606 17.36 -4.67 -55.73
C ILE A 606 18.58 -5.52 -55.32
N GLN A 607 19.79 -4.95 -55.34
CA GLN A 607 21.06 -5.70 -55.21
C GLN A 607 21.09 -6.61 -53.98
N PRO A 608 20.67 -6.17 -52.77
CA PRO A 608 20.68 -7.03 -51.57
C PRO A 608 19.72 -8.23 -51.65
N HIS A 609 18.75 -8.20 -52.57
CA HIS A 609 17.72 -9.22 -52.72
C HIS A 609 17.99 -10.17 -53.90
N LEU A 610 19.03 -9.93 -54.73
CA LEU A 610 19.27 -10.74 -55.94
C LEU A 610 19.56 -12.21 -55.65
N LEU A 611 20.31 -12.53 -54.59
CA LEU A 611 20.53 -13.92 -54.16
C LEU A 611 19.24 -14.62 -53.66
N LYS A 612 18.17 -13.86 -53.37
CA LYS A 612 16.84 -14.42 -53.09
C LYS A 612 16.00 -14.58 -54.36
N LEU A 613 16.33 -13.89 -55.45
CA LEU A 613 15.56 -13.88 -56.70
C LEU A 613 16.16 -14.78 -57.79
N PHE A 614 17.49 -14.96 -57.78
CA PHE A 614 18.25 -15.80 -58.70
C PHE A 614 19.02 -16.86 -57.92
N ASP A 615 19.47 -17.92 -58.59
CA ASP A 615 20.20 -19.01 -57.93
C ASP A 615 21.55 -18.52 -57.38
N ASN A 616 22.37 -17.87 -58.22
CA ASN A 616 23.68 -17.37 -57.81
C ASN A 616 24.08 -16.07 -58.52
N CYS A 617 23.19 -15.07 -58.50
CA CYS A 617 23.50 -13.71 -58.91
C CYS A 617 23.57 -12.80 -57.69
N LYS A 618 24.76 -12.29 -57.37
CA LYS A 618 24.96 -11.34 -56.28
C LYS A 618 24.76 -9.90 -56.75
N LEU A 619 25.29 -9.56 -57.94
CA LEU A 619 25.29 -8.19 -58.43
C LEU A 619 24.88 -8.10 -59.91
N LEU A 620 24.08 -7.09 -60.22
CA LEU A 620 23.95 -6.55 -61.58
C LEU A 620 25.05 -5.51 -61.83
N ASN A 621 25.72 -5.61 -62.98
CA ASN A 621 26.82 -4.72 -63.35
C ASN A 621 26.27 -3.44 -63.99
N PHE A 622 26.06 -2.42 -63.15
CA PHE A 622 25.57 -1.12 -63.60
C PHE A 622 26.69 -0.26 -64.18
N THR A 623 26.45 0.36 -65.35
CA THR A 623 27.37 1.28 -66.03
C THR A 623 26.67 2.60 -66.37
N LYS A 624 27.46 3.61 -66.77
CA LYS A 624 26.96 4.94 -67.20
C LYS A 624 26.05 5.62 -66.14
N GLY A 625 26.44 5.56 -64.87
CA GLY A 625 25.70 6.15 -63.76
C GLY A 625 24.34 5.49 -63.51
N ASP A 626 24.33 4.15 -63.44
CA ASP A 626 23.17 3.29 -63.13
C ASP A 626 22.06 3.25 -64.18
N LYS A 627 22.32 3.77 -65.39
CA LYS A 627 21.36 3.81 -66.50
C LYS A 627 21.38 2.59 -67.40
N VAL A 628 22.40 1.74 -67.29
CA VAL A 628 22.57 0.54 -68.14
C VAL A 628 23.06 -0.60 -67.27
N ILE A 629 22.41 -1.76 -67.38
CA ILE A 629 22.82 -3.04 -66.83
C ILE A 629 23.59 -3.77 -67.92
N ALA A 630 24.90 -3.92 -67.73
CA ALA A 630 25.81 -4.48 -68.71
C ALA A 630 26.08 -5.98 -68.52
N GLY A 631 25.67 -6.57 -67.39
CA GLY A 631 25.95 -7.98 -67.10
C GLY A 631 25.60 -8.37 -65.67
N MET A 632 25.99 -9.59 -65.29
CA MET A 632 25.75 -10.17 -63.96
C MET A 632 27.05 -10.70 -63.36
N THR A 633 27.10 -10.70 -62.03
CA THR A 633 28.22 -11.23 -61.24
C THR A 633 27.71 -12.17 -60.15
N SER A 634 28.32 -13.35 -60.03
CA SER A 634 27.97 -14.37 -59.03
C SER A 634 28.46 -14.02 -57.63
N ASP A 635 28.07 -14.82 -56.63
CA ASP A 635 28.56 -14.63 -55.26
C ASP A 635 30.08 -14.87 -55.12
N GLU A 636 30.62 -15.76 -55.95
CA GLU A 636 32.06 -16.07 -56.02
C GLU A 636 32.86 -15.01 -56.80
N GLY A 637 32.18 -14.09 -57.49
CA GLY A 637 32.83 -13.06 -58.29
C GLY A 637 33.13 -13.46 -59.74
N GLU A 638 32.54 -14.55 -60.24
CA GLU A 638 32.52 -14.81 -61.69
C GLU A 638 31.52 -13.83 -62.35
N SER A 639 31.87 -13.23 -63.48
CA SER A 639 31.03 -12.25 -64.16
C SER A 639 31.01 -12.43 -65.67
N PHE A 640 29.90 -12.07 -66.31
CA PHE A 640 29.78 -12.02 -67.76
C PHE A 640 29.01 -10.76 -68.20
N GLU A 641 29.24 -10.34 -69.44
CA GLU A 641 28.54 -9.22 -70.07
C GLU A 641 27.35 -9.72 -70.88
N PHE A 642 26.25 -8.96 -70.87
CA PHE A 642 25.08 -9.21 -71.71
C PHE A 642 25.38 -8.92 -73.18
N GLU A 643 24.85 -9.76 -74.08
CA GLU A 643 24.93 -9.51 -75.52
C GLU A 643 24.20 -8.20 -75.88
N VAL A 644 23.06 -7.94 -75.24
CA VAL A 644 22.33 -6.68 -75.34
C VAL A 644 22.17 -6.05 -73.95
N PRO A 645 22.94 -4.99 -73.63
CA PRO A 645 22.81 -4.29 -72.35
C PRO A 645 21.38 -3.74 -72.12
N GLN A 646 20.83 -4.00 -70.94
CA GLN A 646 19.44 -3.66 -70.60
C GLN A 646 19.36 -2.32 -69.86
N LYS A 647 18.25 -1.60 -70.03
CA LYS A 647 17.99 -0.35 -69.30
C LYS A 647 16.99 -0.58 -68.17
N PRO A 648 17.28 -0.18 -66.92
CA PRO A 648 16.34 -0.23 -65.80
C PRO A 648 15.34 0.94 -65.87
N GLU A 649 14.60 1.02 -66.97
CA GLU A 649 13.55 2.01 -67.23
C GLU A 649 12.17 1.36 -67.14
N GLY A 650 11.21 2.07 -66.53
CA GLY A 650 9.84 1.58 -66.31
C GLY A 650 9.65 0.93 -64.94
N ALA A 651 8.60 0.12 -64.81
CA ALA A 651 8.31 -0.58 -63.56
C ALA A 651 9.35 -1.68 -63.29
N VAL A 652 9.60 -1.99 -62.01
CA VAL A 652 10.69 -2.90 -61.61
C VAL A 652 10.49 -4.30 -62.16
N GLU A 653 9.26 -4.79 -62.13
CA GLU A 653 8.88 -6.07 -62.70
C GLU A 653 9.19 -6.18 -64.20
N ASP A 654 9.02 -5.09 -64.97
CA ASP A 654 9.17 -5.11 -66.42
C ASP A 654 10.64 -5.21 -66.82
N TRP A 655 11.49 -4.38 -66.21
CA TRP A 655 12.91 -4.40 -66.53
C TRP A 655 13.64 -5.59 -65.91
N MET A 656 13.18 -6.11 -64.77
CA MET A 656 13.71 -7.37 -64.21
C MET A 656 13.37 -8.57 -65.09
N THR A 657 12.18 -8.60 -65.70
CA THR A 657 11.81 -9.63 -66.67
C THR A 657 12.73 -9.57 -67.90
N ARG A 658 12.99 -8.37 -68.43
CA ARG A 658 13.96 -8.20 -69.54
C ARG A 658 15.38 -8.65 -69.16
N VAL A 659 15.82 -8.39 -67.93
CA VAL A 659 17.13 -8.83 -67.44
C VAL A 659 17.19 -10.36 -67.31
N GLU A 660 16.11 -11.01 -66.87
CA GLU A 660 16.04 -12.48 -66.83
C GLU A 660 16.09 -13.10 -68.24
N ASP A 661 15.33 -12.55 -69.18
CA ASP A 661 15.31 -13.05 -70.56
C ASP A 661 16.68 -12.84 -71.23
N GLU A 662 17.29 -11.67 -71.03
CA GLU A 662 18.62 -11.37 -71.56
C GLU A 662 19.71 -12.24 -70.93
N MET A 663 19.61 -12.56 -69.63
CA MET A 663 20.50 -13.52 -68.98
C MET A 663 20.47 -14.87 -69.70
N LYS A 664 19.28 -15.43 -69.94
CA LYS A 664 19.11 -16.72 -70.63
C LYS A 664 19.63 -16.65 -72.07
N ASN A 665 19.28 -15.60 -72.81
CA ASN A 665 19.72 -15.41 -74.20
C ASN A 665 21.24 -15.29 -74.30
N THR A 666 21.86 -14.47 -73.45
CA THR A 666 23.31 -14.30 -73.39
C THR A 666 23.99 -15.62 -73.05
N LEU A 667 23.50 -16.35 -72.05
CA LEU A 667 24.08 -17.65 -71.67
C LEU A 667 23.93 -18.71 -72.77
N HIS A 668 22.83 -18.71 -73.53
CA HIS A 668 22.67 -19.57 -74.72
C HIS A 668 23.72 -19.25 -75.79
N VAL A 669 23.94 -17.97 -76.09
CA VAL A 669 24.94 -17.54 -77.08
C VAL A 669 26.36 -17.88 -76.62
N ILE A 670 26.69 -17.65 -75.34
CA ILE A 670 27.98 -18.02 -74.75
C ILE A 670 28.14 -19.55 -74.79
N ALA A 671 27.10 -20.33 -74.47
CA ALA A 671 27.13 -21.79 -74.54
C ALA A 671 27.44 -22.29 -75.96
N LYS A 672 26.74 -21.75 -76.96
CA LYS A 672 26.96 -22.07 -78.37
C LYS A 672 28.39 -21.81 -78.81
N LYS A 673 28.90 -20.60 -78.52
CA LYS A 673 30.28 -20.20 -78.83
C LYS A 673 31.27 -21.11 -78.11
N GLY A 674 31.08 -21.32 -76.81
CA GLY A 674 31.94 -22.13 -75.95
C GLY A 674 32.06 -23.58 -76.42
N ILE A 675 30.92 -24.23 -76.72
CA ILE A 675 30.90 -25.61 -77.23
C ILE A 675 31.62 -25.72 -78.57
N MET A 676 31.47 -24.74 -79.47
CA MET A 676 32.17 -24.73 -80.76
C MET A 676 33.68 -24.52 -80.60
N PHE A 677 34.13 -23.69 -79.65
CA PHE A 677 35.55 -23.41 -79.43
C PHE A 677 36.30 -24.57 -78.78
N TYR A 678 35.61 -25.45 -78.03
CA TYR A 678 36.22 -26.62 -77.40
C TYR A 678 37.01 -27.49 -78.40
N ALA A 679 36.48 -27.66 -79.62
CA ALA A 679 37.16 -28.45 -80.67
C ALA A 679 38.37 -27.74 -81.33
N LYS A 680 38.49 -26.42 -81.16
CA LYS A 680 39.48 -25.60 -81.88
C LYS A 680 40.72 -25.28 -81.05
N GLU A 681 40.67 -25.48 -79.75
CA GLU A 681 41.74 -25.10 -78.82
C GLU A 681 42.09 -26.23 -77.86
N LYS A 682 43.24 -26.11 -77.19
CA LYS A 682 43.61 -27.08 -76.15
C LYS A 682 42.61 -26.96 -74.98
N ARG A 683 42.06 -28.10 -74.54
CA ARG A 683 41.08 -28.19 -73.44
C ARG A 683 41.46 -27.36 -72.21
N THR A 684 42.73 -27.44 -71.81
CA THR A 684 43.28 -26.71 -70.66
C THR A 684 43.17 -25.19 -70.81
N LYS A 685 43.44 -24.65 -72.00
CA LYS A 685 43.27 -23.22 -72.29
C LYS A 685 41.79 -22.83 -72.31
N TRP A 686 40.97 -23.63 -72.99
CA TRP A 686 39.52 -23.41 -73.10
C TRP A 686 38.82 -23.31 -71.73
N ILE A 687 39.21 -24.15 -70.76
CA ILE A 687 38.66 -24.11 -69.38
C ILE A 687 38.85 -22.74 -68.72
N THR A 688 39.99 -22.09 -68.94
CA THR A 688 40.32 -20.80 -68.31
C THR A 688 39.56 -19.62 -68.93
N GLU A 689 39.22 -19.71 -70.22
CA GLU A 689 38.58 -18.61 -70.96
C GLU A 689 37.05 -18.65 -70.93
N GLN A 690 36.44 -19.83 -70.73
CA GLN A 690 34.98 -19.98 -70.71
C GLN A 690 34.38 -19.76 -69.31
N LEU A 691 33.09 -19.36 -69.28
CA LEU A 691 32.29 -19.26 -68.05
C LEU A 691 32.14 -20.65 -67.41
N GLY A 692 32.25 -20.76 -66.08
CA GLY A 692 32.36 -22.06 -65.41
C GLY A 692 31.19 -23.00 -65.67
N MET A 693 29.95 -22.49 -65.63
CA MET A 693 28.75 -23.26 -66.00
C MET A 693 28.83 -23.81 -67.43
N ILE A 694 29.34 -23.01 -68.37
CA ILE A 694 29.52 -23.39 -69.78
C ILE A 694 30.64 -24.40 -69.92
N THR A 695 31.71 -24.27 -69.14
CA THR A 695 32.80 -25.25 -69.10
C THR A 695 32.30 -26.63 -68.68
N LEU A 696 31.42 -26.70 -67.67
CA LEU A 696 30.83 -27.96 -67.17
C LEU A 696 29.93 -28.61 -68.23
N VAL A 697 28.93 -27.88 -68.75
CA VAL A 697 27.99 -28.44 -69.73
C VAL A 697 28.68 -28.74 -71.07
N GLY A 698 29.63 -27.89 -71.50
CA GLY A 698 30.37 -28.09 -72.73
C GLY A 698 31.23 -29.36 -72.68
N THR A 699 31.87 -29.64 -71.54
CA THR A 699 32.61 -30.89 -71.33
C THR A 699 31.67 -32.10 -71.43
N GLN A 700 30.48 -32.03 -70.82
CA GLN A 700 29.49 -33.12 -70.90
C GLN A 700 28.95 -33.35 -72.31
N VAL A 701 28.75 -32.28 -73.09
CA VAL A 701 28.36 -32.38 -74.51
C VAL A 701 29.44 -33.08 -75.33
N TRP A 702 30.70 -32.68 -75.15
CA TRP A 702 31.82 -33.29 -75.88
C TRP A 702 32.14 -34.71 -75.44
N TRP A 703 31.94 -35.03 -74.16
CA TRP A 703 32.00 -36.40 -73.67
C TRP A 703 30.93 -37.28 -74.32
N THR A 704 29.67 -36.80 -74.34
CA THR A 704 28.56 -37.52 -74.98
C THR A 704 28.87 -37.80 -76.46
N PHE A 705 29.31 -36.77 -77.18
CA PHE A 705 29.71 -36.91 -78.59
C PHE A 705 30.88 -37.89 -78.78
N SER A 706 31.91 -37.82 -77.92
CA SER A 706 33.10 -38.69 -78.05
C SER A 706 32.75 -40.16 -77.84
N VAL A 707 31.87 -40.46 -76.89
CA VAL A 707 31.43 -41.84 -76.62
C VAL A 707 30.48 -42.36 -77.73
N GLU A 708 29.59 -41.52 -78.27
CA GLU A 708 28.76 -41.89 -79.43
C GLU A 708 29.60 -42.16 -80.69
N ASP A 709 30.64 -41.35 -80.94
CA ASP A 709 31.60 -41.60 -82.04
C ASP A 709 32.36 -42.92 -81.85
N VAL A 710 32.73 -43.25 -80.60
CA VAL A 710 33.34 -44.55 -80.27
C VAL A 710 32.40 -45.70 -80.62
N PHE A 711 31.12 -45.65 -80.23
CA PHE A 711 30.16 -46.70 -80.59
C PHE A 711 30.03 -46.86 -82.12
N LYS A 712 30.02 -45.76 -82.86
CA LYS A 712 30.00 -45.78 -84.32
C LYS A 712 31.26 -46.46 -84.89
N ARG A 713 32.45 -46.09 -84.42
CA ARG A 713 33.73 -46.67 -84.85
C ARG A 713 33.86 -48.15 -84.50
N VAL A 714 33.34 -48.57 -83.34
CA VAL A 714 33.22 -49.98 -82.97
C VAL A 714 32.34 -50.72 -83.96
N GLY A 715 31.19 -50.15 -84.34
CA GLY A 715 30.29 -50.69 -85.37
C GLY A 715 30.95 -50.78 -86.76
N GLU A 716 31.86 -49.86 -87.08
CA GLU A 716 32.68 -49.87 -88.31
C GLU A 716 33.87 -50.85 -88.25
N GLY A 717 34.15 -51.46 -87.09
CA GLY A 717 35.13 -52.54 -86.91
C GLY A 717 36.31 -52.26 -85.99
N ASP A 718 36.44 -51.04 -85.43
CA ASP A 718 37.51 -50.69 -84.48
C ASP A 718 37.19 -51.18 -83.06
N LYS A 719 37.54 -52.43 -82.76
CA LYS A 719 37.31 -53.06 -81.45
C LYS A 719 38.10 -52.43 -80.30
N HIS A 720 39.08 -51.56 -80.58
CA HIS A 720 39.90 -50.91 -79.56
C HIS A 720 39.49 -49.46 -79.28
N ALA A 721 38.51 -48.91 -80.02
CA ALA A 721 38.08 -47.52 -79.90
C ALA A 721 37.70 -47.14 -78.46
N MET A 722 36.94 -47.98 -77.73
CA MET A 722 36.53 -47.71 -76.34
C MET A 722 37.72 -47.65 -75.38
N LYS A 723 38.73 -48.52 -75.58
CA LYS A 723 39.96 -48.51 -74.76
C LYS A 723 40.84 -47.29 -75.06
N ALA A 724 40.86 -46.84 -76.31
CA ALA A 724 41.55 -45.62 -76.70
C ALA A 724 40.89 -44.38 -76.07
N GLU A 725 39.56 -44.32 -76.06
CA GLU A 725 38.82 -43.23 -75.40
C GLU A 725 39.04 -43.23 -73.87
N LEU A 726 39.05 -44.40 -73.22
CA LEU A 726 39.40 -44.50 -71.80
C LEU A 726 40.80 -43.95 -71.48
N THR A 727 41.77 -44.22 -72.36
CA THR A 727 43.15 -43.72 -72.21
C THR A 727 43.17 -42.20 -72.35
N LYS A 728 42.52 -41.65 -73.39
CA LYS A 728 42.38 -40.21 -73.61
C LYS A 728 41.71 -39.51 -72.42
N GLN A 729 40.62 -40.05 -71.87
CA GLN A 729 39.94 -39.48 -70.71
C GLN A 729 40.81 -39.52 -69.45
N SER A 730 41.66 -40.55 -69.31
CA SER A 730 42.64 -40.63 -68.22
C SER A 730 43.75 -39.59 -68.36
N ASP A 731 44.23 -39.34 -69.58
CA ASP A 731 45.23 -38.29 -69.86
C ASP A 731 44.66 -36.88 -69.62
N ASP A 732 43.44 -36.64 -70.09
CA ASP A 732 42.68 -35.42 -69.86
C ASP A 732 42.50 -35.12 -68.35
N LEU A 733 42.16 -36.14 -67.55
CA LEU A 733 42.05 -36.03 -66.10
C LEU A 733 43.41 -35.72 -65.45
N ASN A 734 44.49 -36.34 -65.92
CA ASN A 734 45.84 -36.05 -65.43
C ASN A 734 46.28 -34.61 -65.76
N ASP A 735 45.89 -34.08 -66.92
CA ASP A 735 46.08 -32.68 -67.31
C ASP A 735 45.37 -31.73 -66.32
N LEU A 736 44.14 -32.05 -65.90
CA LEU A 736 43.43 -31.28 -64.86
C LEU A 736 44.13 -31.35 -63.51
N ILE A 737 44.57 -32.54 -63.07
CA ILE A 737 45.30 -32.73 -61.81
C ILE A 737 46.62 -31.95 -61.81
N ALA A 738 47.33 -31.96 -62.94
CA ALA A 738 48.55 -31.18 -63.11
C ALA A 738 48.25 -29.68 -63.02
N MET A 739 47.16 -29.21 -63.63
CA MET A 739 46.73 -27.82 -63.57
C MET A 739 46.39 -27.36 -62.15
N VAL A 740 45.66 -28.15 -61.35
CA VAL A 740 45.33 -27.80 -59.95
C VAL A 740 46.58 -27.60 -59.08
N ARG A 741 47.70 -28.24 -59.43
CA ARG A 741 48.99 -28.09 -58.71
C ARG A 741 49.76 -26.83 -59.09
N THR A 742 49.30 -26.07 -60.08
CA THR A 742 49.88 -24.78 -60.47
C THR A 742 49.21 -23.62 -59.71
N ASP A 743 49.80 -22.43 -59.79
CA ASP A 743 49.19 -21.23 -59.21
C ASP A 743 48.05 -20.73 -60.11
N LEU A 744 46.84 -20.67 -59.56
CA LEU A 744 45.60 -20.40 -60.27
C LEU A 744 44.76 -19.40 -59.47
N ASP A 745 44.02 -18.55 -60.17
CA ASP A 745 42.99 -17.73 -59.54
C ASP A 745 41.87 -18.60 -58.96
N ASP A 746 41.17 -18.06 -57.96
CA ASP A 746 40.19 -18.82 -57.19
C ASP A 746 39.02 -19.32 -58.05
N ASN A 747 38.61 -18.56 -59.08
CA ASN A 747 37.53 -18.96 -59.97
C ASN A 747 37.96 -20.14 -60.85
N THR A 748 39.13 -20.05 -61.47
CA THR A 748 39.71 -21.15 -62.27
C THR A 748 39.93 -22.40 -61.43
N ARG A 749 40.45 -22.27 -60.20
CA ARG A 749 40.63 -23.40 -59.27
C ARG A 749 39.29 -24.07 -58.96
N ARG A 750 38.22 -23.31 -58.71
CA ARG A 750 36.87 -23.85 -58.48
C ARG A 750 36.33 -24.57 -59.72
N LYS A 751 36.49 -24.01 -60.93
CA LYS A 751 36.10 -24.65 -62.19
C LYS A 751 36.75 -26.02 -62.35
N ILE A 752 38.07 -26.10 -62.14
CA ILE A 752 38.80 -27.36 -62.31
C ILE A 752 38.39 -28.38 -61.27
N ASN A 753 38.21 -27.98 -60.00
CA ASN A 753 37.73 -28.90 -58.96
C ASN A 753 36.37 -29.52 -59.32
N MET A 754 35.45 -28.73 -59.88
CA MET A 754 34.16 -29.23 -60.35
C MET A 754 34.30 -30.15 -61.56
N LEU A 755 35.17 -29.81 -62.52
CA LEU A 755 35.45 -30.66 -63.68
C LEU A 755 36.07 -31.99 -63.29
N ILE A 756 36.99 -32.03 -62.32
CA ILE A 756 37.60 -33.27 -61.85
C ILE A 756 36.53 -34.25 -61.36
N ILE A 757 35.51 -33.77 -60.63
CA ILE A 757 34.41 -34.62 -60.17
C ILE A 757 33.64 -35.23 -61.36
N LEU A 758 33.34 -34.41 -62.38
CA LEU A 758 32.63 -34.87 -63.58
C LEU A 758 33.48 -35.81 -64.44
N ASP A 759 34.76 -35.50 -64.64
CA ASP A 759 35.69 -36.26 -65.46
C ASP A 759 36.02 -37.63 -64.84
N VAL A 760 36.19 -37.71 -63.52
CA VAL A 760 36.37 -38.98 -62.82
C VAL A 760 35.15 -39.88 -63.05
N HIS A 761 33.94 -39.33 -62.87
CA HIS A 761 32.71 -40.08 -63.11
C HIS A 761 32.57 -40.52 -64.57
N ALA A 762 32.80 -39.62 -65.52
CA ALA A 762 32.78 -39.90 -66.96
C ALA A 762 33.77 -41.01 -67.36
N ARG A 763 35.00 -40.95 -66.85
CA ARG A 763 36.04 -41.95 -67.04
C ARG A 763 35.67 -43.30 -66.44
N ASP A 764 35.08 -43.32 -65.24
CA ASP A 764 34.65 -44.55 -64.57
C ASP A 764 33.47 -45.24 -65.27
N ILE A 765 32.59 -44.47 -65.93
CA ILE A 765 31.57 -45.02 -66.83
C ILE A 765 32.22 -45.71 -68.03
N VAL A 766 33.17 -45.06 -68.70
CA VAL A 766 33.85 -45.65 -69.86
C VAL A 766 34.71 -46.86 -69.47
N ASP A 767 35.35 -46.83 -68.30
CA ASP A 767 36.07 -47.99 -67.72
C ASP A 767 35.13 -49.20 -67.54
N ARG A 768 33.91 -48.95 -67.03
CA ARG A 768 32.85 -49.95 -66.95
C ARG A 768 32.45 -50.46 -68.33
N PHE A 769 32.30 -49.60 -69.33
CA PHE A 769 31.97 -50.04 -70.69
C PHE A 769 33.05 -50.94 -71.30
N VAL A 770 34.33 -50.66 -71.06
CA VAL A 770 35.44 -51.52 -71.49
C VAL A 770 35.38 -52.87 -70.78
N ARG A 771 35.18 -52.88 -69.46
CA ARG A 771 35.16 -54.11 -68.65
C ARG A 771 33.97 -55.00 -68.99
N ASP A 772 32.79 -54.41 -69.12
CA ASP A 772 31.52 -55.11 -69.28
C ASP A 772 31.16 -55.31 -70.78
N SER A 773 32.06 -54.87 -71.69
CA SER A 773 31.93 -55.00 -73.15
C SER A 773 30.65 -54.38 -73.72
N ILE A 774 30.35 -53.15 -73.27
CA ILE A 774 29.26 -52.33 -73.80
C ILE A 774 29.72 -51.73 -75.13
N LEU A 775 29.11 -52.13 -76.24
CA LEU A 775 29.61 -51.83 -77.60
C LEU A 775 28.58 -51.12 -78.48
N SER A 776 27.37 -50.89 -77.98
CA SER A 776 26.29 -50.25 -78.74
C SER A 776 25.61 -49.14 -77.96
N GLU A 777 25.25 -48.06 -78.66
CA GLU A 777 24.47 -46.93 -78.13
C GLU A 777 23.06 -47.32 -77.65
N LYS A 778 22.56 -48.50 -78.04
CA LYS A 778 21.22 -49.00 -77.66
C LYS A 778 21.23 -49.77 -76.33
N GLU A 779 22.39 -49.95 -75.72
CA GLU A 779 22.51 -50.67 -74.46
C GLU A 779 22.09 -49.78 -73.28
N PHE A 780 21.41 -50.40 -72.31
CA PHE A 780 20.83 -49.69 -71.16
C PHE A 780 21.90 -48.96 -70.32
N ASP A 781 23.11 -49.51 -70.21
CA ASP A 781 24.21 -48.88 -69.48
C ASP A 781 24.58 -47.50 -70.04
N TRP A 782 24.43 -47.29 -71.35
CA TRP A 782 24.57 -45.97 -71.98
C TRP A 782 23.30 -45.12 -71.87
N GLU A 783 22.14 -45.70 -72.18
CA GLU A 783 20.87 -44.96 -72.15
C GLU A 783 20.50 -44.44 -70.77
N SER A 784 20.92 -45.13 -69.71
CA SER A 784 20.68 -44.75 -68.31
C SER A 784 21.50 -43.55 -67.84
N GLN A 785 22.54 -43.14 -68.59
CA GLN A 785 23.34 -41.96 -68.26
C GLN A 785 22.63 -40.67 -68.65
N LEU A 786 22.90 -39.59 -67.90
CA LEU A 786 22.44 -38.25 -68.25
C LEU A 786 23.32 -37.67 -69.37
N ARG A 787 22.80 -37.66 -70.60
CA ARG A 787 23.53 -37.30 -71.82
C ARG A 787 23.19 -35.89 -72.27
N PHE A 788 24.19 -35.14 -72.71
CA PHE A 788 24.05 -33.74 -73.12
C PHE A 788 24.42 -33.62 -74.59
N LEU A 789 23.53 -33.05 -75.40
CA LEU A 789 23.66 -33.02 -76.85
C LEU A 789 23.40 -31.60 -77.34
N TRP A 790 24.21 -31.11 -78.26
CA TRP A 790 23.85 -29.92 -79.03
C TRP A 790 22.96 -30.32 -80.20
N ASP A 791 21.65 -30.08 -80.11
CA ASP A 791 20.72 -30.38 -81.19
C ASP A 791 20.79 -29.29 -82.27
N ARG A 792 21.27 -29.66 -83.47
CA ARG A 792 21.44 -28.70 -84.58
C ARG A 792 20.13 -28.18 -85.15
N LYS A 793 19.00 -28.89 -84.95
CA LYS A 793 17.69 -28.45 -85.47
C LYS A 793 17.07 -27.39 -84.57
N LYS A 794 17.12 -27.60 -83.25
CA LYS A 794 16.70 -26.64 -82.23
C LYS A 794 17.73 -25.53 -82.02
N ASP A 795 18.98 -25.78 -82.40
CA ASP A 795 20.14 -24.91 -82.12
C ASP A 795 20.32 -24.66 -80.63
N ASP A 796 20.20 -25.73 -79.82
CA ASP A 796 20.15 -25.66 -78.36
C ASP A 796 20.66 -26.96 -77.70
N ILE A 797 20.96 -26.90 -76.40
CA ILE A 797 21.38 -28.05 -75.61
C ILE A 797 20.15 -28.86 -75.21
N LEU A 798 20.15 -30.12 -75.60
CA LEU A 798 19.16 -31.12 -75.25
C LEU A 798 19.77 -32.15 -74.30
N ILE A 799 19.06 -32.44 -73.21
CA ILE A 799 19.46 -33.41 -72.21
C ILE A 799 18.59 -34.66 -72.38
N ARG A 800 19.22 -35.84 -72.43
CA ARG A 800 18.53 -37.12 -72.61
C ARG A 800 18.92 -38.11 -71.52
N GLN A 801 17.94 -38.79 -70.95
CA GLN A 801 18.18 -39.92 -70.04
C GLN A 801 17.03 -40.90 -70.17
N CYS A 802 17.34 -42.17 -70.45
CA CYS A 802 16.36 -43.18 -70.83
C CYS A 802 15.44 -42.63 -71.93
N THR A 803 14.13 -42.61 -71.70
CA THR A 803 13.10 -42.03 -72.59
C THR A 803 12.84 -40.54 -72.36
N GLY A 804 13.41 -39.95 -71.31
CA GLY A 804 13.23 -38.55 -70.95
C GLY A 804 14.08 -37.62 -71.82
N VAL A 805 13.47 -36.49 -72.21
CA VAL A 805 14.11 -35.41 -72.97
C VAL A 805 13.82 -34.10 -72.25
N PHE A 806 14.87 -33.34 -71.92
CA PHE A 806 14.79 -32.10 -71.16
C PHE A 806 15.59 -30.99 -71.83
N ASP A 807 15.16 -29.75 -71.65
CA ASP A 807 15.86 -28.57 -72.13
C ASP A 807 16.83 -28.06 -71.06
N PHE A 808 17.97 -27.52 -71.47
CA PHE A 808 18.85 -26.77 -70.59
C PHE A 808 18.28 -25.36 -70.39
N CYS A 809 17.92 -24.98 -69.16
CA CYS A 809 17.11 -23.78 -68.92
C CYS A 809 17.89 -22.45 -68.74
N TYR A 810 19.23 -22.49 -68.81
CA TYR A 810 20.10 -21.31 -68.76
C TYR A 810 19.90 -20.37 -67.54
N GLU A 811 19.51 -20.88 -66.37
CA GLU A 811 19.61 -20.11 -65.12
C GLU A 811 21.08 -19.87 -64.78
N TYR A 812 21.47 -18.64 -64.41
CA TYR A 812 22.84 -18.39 -63.99
C TYR A 812 23.16 -19.01 -62.62
N LEU A 813 23.96 -20.08 -62.62
CA LEU A 813 24.33 -20.84 -61.41
C LEU A 813 25.68 -20.42 -60.79
N GLY A 814 26.42 -19.51 -61.43
CA GLY A 814 27.78 -19.13 -61.03
C GLY A 814 28.71 -20.34 -60.85
N LEU A 815 29.64 -20.26 -59.90
CA LEU A 815 30.61 -21.32 -59.60
C LEU A 815 30.15 -22.21 -58.42
N SER A 816 28.94 -22.75 -58.52
CA SER A 816 28.37 -23.61 -57.48
C SER A 816 28.97 -25.01 -57.47
N SER A 817 29.39 -25.50 -56.31
CA SER A 817 30.02 -26.82 -56.16
C SER A 817 29.12 -27.96 -56.65
N ARG A 818 29.74 -28.99 -57.26
CA ARG A 818 29.08 -30.23 -57.70
C ARG A 818 29.17 -31.32 -56.64
N LEU A 819 28.15 -32.15 -56.55
CA LEU A 819 28.15 -33.32 -55.66
C LEU A 819 28.97 -34.46 -56.30
N VAL A 820 29.66 -35.24 -55.47
CA VAL A 820 30.34 -36.45 -55.96
C VAL A 820 29.30 -37.47 -56.42
N ILE A 821 29.44 -37.91 -57.67
CA ILE A 821 28.49 -38.82 -58.29
C ILE A 821 28.83 -40.27 -57.90
N THR A 822 27.85 -40.98 -57.35
CA THR A 822 27.92 -42.39 -56.93
C THR A 822 26.83 -43.20 -57.63
N PRO A 823 26.94 -44.54 -57.69
CA PRO A 823 25.86 -45.37 -58.26
C PRO A 823 24.49 -45.16 -57.61
N LEU A 824 24.45 -44.73 -56.34
CA LEU A 824 23.19 -44.42 -55.65
C LEU A 824 22.59 -43.09 -56.14
N THR A 825 23.41 -42.06 -56.32
CA THR A 825 22.94 -40.77 -56.85
C THR A 825 22.50 -40.91 -58.30
N ASP A 826 23.19 -41.69 -59.13
CA ASP A 826 22.79 -41.97 -60.52
C ASP A 826 21.41 -42.61 -60.59
N ARG A 827 21.18 -43.64 -59.76
CA ARG A 827 19.86 -44.29 -59.69
C ARG A 827 18.78 -43.33 -59.23
N CYS A 828 19.09 -42.44 -58.29
CA CYS A 828 18.16 -41.41 -57.83
C CYS A 828 17.86 -40.42 -58.96
N VAL A 829 18.87 -39.92 -59.67
CA VAL A 829 18.72 -39.00 -60.81
C VAL A 829 17.89 -39.64 -61.91
N MET A 830 18.17 -40.89 -62.29
CA MET A 830 17.39 -41.63 -63.29
C MET A 830 15.91 -41.79 -62.87
N THR A 831 15.65 -42.07 -61.60
CA THR A 831 14.28 -42.12 -61.07
C THR A 831 13.60 -40.75 -61.15
N LEU A 832 14.30 -39.68 -60.79
CA LEU A 832 13.76 -38.32 -60.79
C LEU A 832 13.47 -37.81 -62.22
N THR A 833 14.38 -38.05 -63.16
CA THR A 833 14.19 -37.67 -64.57
C THR A 833 13.09 -38.52 -65.21
N THR A 834 13.01 -39.81 -64.90
CA THR A 834 11.88 -40.65 -65.36
C THR A 834 10.55 -40.15 -64.78
N ALA A 835 10.49 -39.80 -63.50
CA ALA A 835 9.27 -39.21 -62.92
C ALA A 835 8.92 -37.88 -63.61
N LEU A 836 9.92 -37.04 -63.88
CA LEU A 836 9.75 -35.76 -64.56
C LEU A 836 9.21 -35.92 -65.99
N SER A 837 9.64 -36.95 -66.74
CA SER A 837 9.11 -37.23 -68.08
C SER A 837 7.65 -37.68 -68.08
N PHE A 838 7.14 -38.18 -66.95
CA PHE A 838 5.72 -38.47 -66.71
C PHE A 838 4.95 -37.30 -66.06
N TYR A 839 5.56 -36.12 -65.93
CA TYR A 839 4.98 -34.97 -65.21
C TYR A 839 4.64 -35.28 -63.74
N LEU A 840 5.41 -36.18 -63.11
CA LEU A 840 5.28 -36.55 -61.70
C LEU A 840 6.40 -35.91 -60.86
N GLY A 841 6.10 -35.67 -59.59
CA GLY A 841 7.09 -35.25 -58.60
C GLY A 841 7.89 -36.43 -58.05
N GLY A 842 9.14 -36.18 -57.66
CA GLY A 842 9.99 -37.16 -56.97
C GLY A 842 10.01 -36.97 -55.45
N ALA A 843 9.88 -38.06 -54.70
CA ALA A 843 9.94 -38.06 -53.24
C ALA A 843 11.10 -38.94 -52.71
N PRO A 844 12.36 -38.49 -52.80
CA PRO A 844 13.49 -39.25 -52.28
C PRO A 844 13.39 -39.37 -50.75
N ALA A 845 13.29 -40.60 -50.24
CA ALA A 845 13.19 -40.91 -48.82
C ALA A 845 14.41 -41.71 -48.32
N GLY A 846 14.79 -41.48 -47.06
CA GLY A 846 15.93 -42.15 -46.43
C GLY A 846 16.40 -41.44 -45.15
N PRO A 847 17.35 -42.02 -44.40
CA PRO A 847 17.85 -41.48 -43.13
C PRO A 847 18.34 -40.03 -43.21
N ALA A 848 18.39 -39.32 -42.08
CA ALA A 848 18.95 -37.97 -42.04
C ALA A 848 20.42 -37.96 -42.47
N GLY A 849 20.86 -36.91 -43.17
CA GLY A 849 22.26 -36.75 -43.59
C GLY A 849 22.69 -37.56 -44.82
N THR A 850 21.80 -38.30 -45.48
CA THR A 850 22.16 -39.14 -46.66
C THR A 850 22.18 -38.40 -48.01
N GLY A 851 22.32 -37.07 -48.00
CA GLY A 851 22.47 -36.27 -49.24
C GLY A 851 21.21 -36.11 -50.10
N LYS A 852 20.02 -36.52 -49.65
CA LYS A 852 18.75 -36.47 -50.43
C LYS A 852 18.48 -35.13 -51.11
N THR A 853 18.50 -34.05 -50.33
CA THR A 853 18.27 -32.68 -50.83
C THR A 853 19.38 -32.22 -51.75
N GLU A 854 20.63 -32.58 -51.46
CA GLU A 854 21.79 -32.21 -52.28
C GLU A 854 21.79 -32.94 -53.63
N THR A 855 21.30 -34.18 -53.71
CA THR A 855 21.10 -34.89 -54.97
C THR A 855 20.08 -34.18 -55.86
N VAL A 856 18.97 -33.70 -55.29
CA VAL A 856 17.94 -32.94 -56.04
C VAL A 856 18.50 -31.59 -56.51
N LYS A 857 19.25 -30.89 -55.64
CA LYS A 857 19.94 -29.65 -56.02
C LYS A 857 20.96 -29.88 -57.14
N ASP A 858 21.76 -30.94 -57.06
CA ASP A 858 22.76 -31.20 -58.10
C ASP A 858 22.13 -31.56 -59.45
N LEU A 859 21.00 -32.29 -59.46
CA LEU A 859 20.20 -32.51 -60.67
C LEU A 859 19.67 -31.18 -61.24
N SER A 860 19.13 -30.30 -60.40
CA SER A 860 18.64 -28.99 -60.88
C SER A 860 19.74 -28.15 -61.51
N LYS A 861 20.96 -28.19 -60.94
CA LYS A 861 22.14 -27.53 -61.51
C LYS A 861 22.51 -28.11 -62.88
N SER A 862 22.42 -29.43 -63.03
CA SER A 862 22.67 -30.10 -64.32
C SER A 862 21.64 -29.70 -65.40
N LEU A 863 20.39 -29.42 -65.01
CA LEU A 863 19.36 -28.93 -65.91
C LEU A 863 19.39 -27.39 -66.11
N ALA A 864 20.28 -26.67 -65.42
CA ALA A 864 20.31 -25.21 -65.36
C ALA A 864 18.99 -24.59 -64.86
N ILE A 865 18.39 -25.19 -63.83
CA ILE A 865 17.14 -24.75 -63.21
C ILE A 865 17.42 -24.30 -61.77
N ARG A 866 16.83 -23.18 -61.36
CA ARG A 866 16.87 -22.69 -59.97
C ARG A 866 16.18 -23.68 -59.02
N CYS A 867 16.86 -24.07 -57.95
CA CYS A 867 16.27 -24.93 -56.91
C CYS A 867 15.96 -24.13 -55.64
N VAL A 868 14.69 -24.04 -55.29
CA VAL A 868 14.25 -23.39 -54.05
C VAL A 868 13.93 -24.46 -53.01
N VAL A 869 14.63 -24.42 -51.88
CA VAL A 869 14.39 -25.31 -50.76
C VAL A 869 13.62 -24.58 -49.67
N THR A 870 12.44 -25.10 -49.35
CA THR A 870 11.58 -24.60 -48.28
C THR A 870 11.56 -25.60 -47.12
N ASN A 871 11.75 -25.12 -45.91
CA ASN A 871 11.53 -25.92 -44.70
C ASN A 871 10.03 -25.86 -44.36
N CYS A 872 9.36 -27.01 -44.42
CA CYS A 872 7.94 -27.15 -44.11
C CYS A 872 7.67 -27.19 -42.60
#